data_AF-A0A8J4EBB9-F1
#
_entry.id   AF-A0A8J4EBB9-F1
#
_cell.length_a   1.000
_cell.length_b   1.000
_cell.length_c   1.000
_cell.angle_alpha   90.00
_cell.angle_beta   90.00
_cell.angle_gamma   90.00
#
_symmetry.space_group_name_H-M   'P 1'
#
loop_
_entity.id
_entity.type
_entity.pdbx_description
1 polymer ?
#
loop_
_entity_poly.entity_id
_entity_poly.type
_entity_poly.pdbx_seq_one_letter_code
_entity_poly.pdbx_strand_id
1 'polypeptide(L)'
;MSHGEDLLPIGPGTAPEATFDVALRGYDKRQVDRFVAHVETELGALSAERDAAFAHAQALAAQGQALENELADLRRRTAVGGTVSFRHLGPRVEQILALAEEQADAIRAGATHDIESQRSEADRILNDARERANQAIRDFELALASRRHEEDEAAAARRATIDAELREVQDEIARQRAEAEKGVAAAQAEANRLSEATIAYAKKLRAETEAELAELRAKGEQEQQQWRTTLQQEQEQARQAAEEHAAALKAEAEKAAADITAAAEKAAATIKAAAEEDVAPLRGQVEELHRQAEKLRADAEEHATTLRSDAEQHSTKLRSDAEQHAAALKATAEADAAALRTAAEDEVGPLRVQAQALQKEAEEQVKRHIEQAEREAAALRREAEQHASVVRATIEQERVVARDALAAELRQSRDAAQAELTAIRQATEAYAAQMRSAAESDATRLRGEAAAMHAEAERMRGDATQLVAEMHQLRTEAEQLRAQLAKAHKDAEEARRAAEEAQTELAKVRPPAGAGGKQVRAATQRVKAAAEHAAAVADGLADAAERAEATGKSAESAGVAAEAAEVSAEAAKAQAEKLVSATDPENTQLAAATDPDSTQVVVAGTAADTTQVVTTGADADTTQAVATDADSTQVVTADADSTQVMRTAPDADSTQVVRTAVDPDSTQVVRTAPDADSTQVVSTTATPDPDNTQVLTTTEAKAPARR
;
A
#
# COMPACT_ATOMS: atom_id res chain seq x y z
N MET A 1 17.39 -50.96 33.33
CA MET A 1 16.24 -51.54 32.60
C MET A 1 15.24 -50.40 32.42
N SER A 2 14.78 -50.00 31.24
CA SER A 2 14.78 -50.62 29.92
C SER A 2 15.20 -49.60 28.86
N HIS A 3 15.98 -50.05 27.88
CA HIS A 3 16.32 -49.29 26.69
C HIS A 3 15.05 -49.12 25.84
N GLY A 4 14.65 -47.87 25.61
CA GLY A 4 13.67 -47.48 24.60
C GLY A 4 14.34 -46.46 23.67
N GLU A 5 15.41 -46.90 23.00
CA GLU A 5 16.09 -46.14 21.95
C GLU A 5 15.19 -46.09 20.69
N ASP A 6 15.15 -44.91 20.07
CA ASP A 6 14.89 -44.63 18.66
C ASP A 6 13.74 -45.36 17.97
N LEU A 7 12.55 -44.76 17.99
CA LEU A 7 11.41 -45.17 17.14
C LEU A 7 11.10 -44.21 15.99
N LEU A 8 11.96 -43.24 15.69
CA LEU A 8 11.89 -42.44 14.46
C LEU A 8 13.31 -42.21 13.93
N PRO A 9 13.71 -42.83 12.80
CA PRO A 9 15.00 -42.56 12.18
C PRO A 9 14.88 -41.26 11.39
N ILE A 10 14.87 -40.12 12.08
CA ILE A 10 15.14 -38.82 11.49
C ILE A 10 16.16 -38.14 12.41
N GLY A 11 17.35 -38.72 12.45
CA GLY A 11 18.52 -38.04 13.00
C GLY A 11 19.01 -36.98 11.99
N PRO A 12 19.58 -35.85 12.44
CA PRO A 12 20.12 -34.83 11.57
C PRO A 12 21.38 -35.39 10.88
N GLY A 13 21.22 -35.99 9.69
CA GLY A 13 22.35 -36.61 9.00
C GLY A 13 22.01 -37.57 7.86
N THR A 14 20.74 -37.93 7.65
CA THR A 14 20.34 -38.71 6.46
C THR A 14 19.31 -37.95 5.63
N ALA A 15 19.77 -36.94 4.90
CA ALA A 15 19.07 -36.47 3.72
C ALA A 15 19.51 -37.33 2.52
N PRO A 16 18.71 -38.30 2.04
CA PRO A 16 18.50 -38.33 0.61
C PRO A 16 17.58 -37.14 0.29
N GLU A 17 17.96 -36.26 -0.63
CA GLU A 17 17.08 -35.19 -1.13
C GLU A 17 15.71 -35.80 -1.47
N ALA A 18 14.73 -35.66 -0.57
CA ALA A 18 13.42 -36.27 -0.69
C ALA A 18 12.60 -35.44 -1.68
N THR A 19 13.00 -35.51 -2.95
CA THR A 19 12.32 -34.84 -4.03
C THR A 19 11.08 -35.65 -4.39
N PHE A 20 9.91 -35.05 -4.29
CA PHE A 20 8.68 -35.69 -4.74
C PHE A 20 8.68 -35.87 -6.27
N ASP A 21 8.33 -37.07 -6.75
CA ASP A 21 8.18 -37.34 -8.18
C ASP A 21 7.06 -36.46 -8.79
N VAL A 22 7.34 -35.77 -9.90
CA VAL A 22 6.39 -34.86 -10.55
C VAL A 22 5.55 -35.59 -11.61
N ALA A 23 4.23 -35.61 -11.43
CA ALA A 23 3.27 -36.21 -12.38
C ALA A 23 2.45 -35.14 -13.13
N LEU A 24 1.96 -35.48 -14.33
CA LEU A 24 1.22 -34.57 -15.23
C LEU A 24 -0.06 -33.95 -14.61
N ARG A 25 -0.58 -34.55 -13.53
CA ARG A 25 -1.59 -33.98 -12.63
C ARG A 25 -1.19 -34.25 -11.18
N GLY A 26 -0.24 -33.47 -10.69
CA GLY A 26 0.24 -33.51 -9.30
C GLY A 26 -0.26 -32.33 -8.45
N TYR A 27 0.08 -32.37 -7.16
CA TYR A 27 -0.11 -31.26 -6.25
C TYR A 27 0.75 -30.05 -6.66
N ASP A 28 0.30 -28.85 -6.33
CA ASP A 28 1.07 -27.63 -6.57
C ASP A 28 2.32 -27.65 -5.70
N LYS A 29 3.49 -27.70 -6.35
CA LYS A 29 4.79 -27.75 -5.70
C LYS A 29 4.96 -26.66 -4.64
N ARG A 30 4.51 -25.43 -4.91
CA ARG A 30 4.66 -24.31 -3.96
C ARG A 30 3.80 -24.48 -2.71
N GLN A 31 2.66 -25.14 -2.83
CA GLN A 31 1.79 -25.43 -1.68
C GLN A 31 2.35 -26.60 -0.86
N VAL A 32 2.90 -27.61 -1.52
CA VAL A 32 3.57 -28.74 -0.86
C VAL A 32 4.82 -28.27 -0.12
N ASP A 33 5.67 -27.47 -0.76
CA ASP A 33 6.89 -26.92 -0.13
C ASP A 33 6.54 -26.10 1.13
N ARG A 34 5.48 -25.27 1.07
CA ARG A 34 5.02 -24.49 2.23
C ARG A 34 4.47 -25.37 3.34
N PHE A 35 3.75 -26.44 3.00
CA PHE A 35 3.20 -27.36 3.99
C PHE A 35 4.30 -28.21 4.64
N VAL A 36 5.29 -28.66 3.87
CA VAL A 36 6.46 -29.37 4.41
C VAL A 36 7.24 -28.47 5.35
N ALA A 37 7.52 -27.22 4.98
CA ALA A 37 8.18 -26.25 5.85
C ALA A 37 7.41 -26.06 7.16
N HIS A 38 6.08 -25.93 7.10
CA HIS A 38 5.25 -25.81 8.31
C HIS A 38 5.34 -27.06 9.21
N VAL A 39 5.30 -28.26 8.63
CA VAL A 39 5.42 -29.52 9.38
C VAL A 39 6.81 -29.70 9.98
N GLU A 40 7.87 -29.26 9.28
CA GLU A 40 9.24 -29.28 9.80
C GLU A 40 9.39 -28.34 11.01
N THR A 41 8.79 -27.14 10.95
CA THR A 41 8.73 -26.22 12.10
C THR A 41 7.97 -26.84 13.28
N GLU A 42 6.81 -27.44 13.03
CA GLU A 42 6.04 -28.13 14.09
C GLU A 42 6.81 -29.30 14.71
N LEU A 43 7.54 -30.08 13.89
CA LEU A 43 8.35 -31.20 14.37
C LEU A 43 9.55 -30.72 15.19
N GLY A 44 10.14 -29.58 14.83
CA GLY A 44 11.18 -28.90 15.60
C GLY A 44 10.67 -28.47 16.97
N ALA A 45 9.53 -27.78 17.02
CA ALA A 45 8.90 -27.34 18.26
C ALA A 45 8.53 -28.51 19.18
N LEU A 46 7.93 -29.58 18.62
CA LEU A 46 7.59 -30.79 19.39
C LEU A 46 8.82 -31.52 19.92
N SER A 47 9.94 -31.50 19.19
CA SER A 47 11.20 -32.10 19.64
C SER A 47 11.83 -31.29 20.78
N ALA A 48 11.80 -29.96 20.70
CA ALA A 48 12.26 -29.08 21.77
C ALA A 48 11.41 -29.24 23.04
N GLU A 49 10.08 -29.35 22.90
CA GLU A 49 9.17 -29.59 24.04
C GLU A 49 9.45 -30.95 24.71
N ARG A 50 9.71 -32.00 23.92
CA ARG A 50 10.14 -33.31 24.44
C ARG A 50 11.43 -33.20 25.24
N ASP A 51 12.42 -32.49 24.73
CA ASP A 51 13.72 -32.37 25.37
C ASP A 51 13.64 -31.58 26.69
N ALA A 52 12.84 -30.51 26.72
CA ALA A 52 12.52 -29.77 27.95
C ALA A 52 11.79 -30.64 28.98
N ALA A 53 10.80 -31.43 28.57
CA ALA A 53 10.10 -32.37 29.44
C ALA A 53 11.04 -33.45 30.01
N PHE A 54 12.00 -33.93 29.20
CA PHE A 54 12.97 -34.92 29.64
C PHE A 54 13.97 -34.34 30.65
N ALA A 55 14.44 -33.10 30.44
CA ALA A 55 15.29 -32.39 31.40
C ALA A 55 14.58 -32.18 32.75
N HIS A 56 13.29 -31.83 32.71
CA HIS A 56 12.49 -31.66 33.92
C HIS A 56 12.31 -32.98 34.69
N ALA A 57 12.08 -34.09 33.99
CA ALA A 57 12.01 -35.41 34.61
C ALA A 57 13.33 -35.83 35.28
N GLN A 58 14.48 -35.50 34.69
CA GLN A 58 15.78 -35.76 35.30
C GLN A 58 16.03 -34.91 36.56
N ALA A 59 15.61 -33.64 36.55
CA ALA A 59 15.73 -32.77 37.72
C ALA A 59 14.91 -33.30 38.90
N LEU A 60 13.68 -33.77 38.66
CA LEU A 60 12.84 -34.40 39.69
C LEU A 60 13.46 -35.69 40.24
N ALA A 61 14.08 -36.50 39.38
CA ALA A 61 14.78 -37.72 39.82
C ALA A 61 15.98 -37.41 40.73
N ALA A 62 16.74 -36.34 40.43
CA ALA A 62 17.85 -35.88 41.27
C ALA A 62 17.37 -35.36 42.64
N GLN A 63 16.24 -34.64 42.70
CA GLN A 63 15.63 -34.20 43.95
C GLN A 63 15.18 -35.38 44.83
N GLY A 64 14.62 -36.43 44.21
CA GLY A 64 14.27 -37.66 44.92
C GLY A 64 15.47 -38.32 45.61
N GLN A 65 16.61 -38.43 44.92
CA GLN A 65 17.84 -38.99 45.49
C GLN A 65 18.41 -38.14 46.63
N ALA A 66 18.31 -36.81 46.55
CA ALA A 66 18.75 -35.91 47.63
C ALA A 66 17.94 -36.12 48.92
N LEU A 67 16.62 -36.23 48.81
CA LEU A 67 15.72 -36.46 49.95
C LEU A 67 15.95 -37.84 50.60
N GLU A 68 16.23 -38.86 49.80
CA GLU A 68 16.56 -40.20 50.32
C GLU A 68 17.85 -40.19 51.17
N ASN A 69 18.86 -39.41 50.75
CA ASN A 69 20.11 -39.26 51.49
C ASN A 69 19.92 -38.49 52.81
N GLU A 70 19.11 -37.43 52.82
CA GLU A 70 18.81 -36.66 54.05
C GLU A 70 18.08 -37.52 55.10
N LEU A 71 17.15 -38.38 54.67
CA LEU A 71 16.47 -39.31 55.56
C LEU A 71 17.43 -40.36 56.16
N ALA A 72 18.45 -40.78 55.42
CA ALA A 72 19.47 -41.70 55.91
C ALA A 72 20.38 -41.05 56.97
N ASP A 73 20.68 -39.75 56.83
CA ASP A 73 21.51 -39.00 57.77
C ASP A 73 20.78 -38.62 59.06
N LEU A 74 19.51 -38.25 58.99
CA LEU A 74 18.68 -37.98 60.17
C LEU A 74 18.50 -39.21 61.05
N ARG A 75 18.37 -40.39 60.43
CA ARG A 75 18.32 -41.68 61.16
C ARG A 75 19.63 -42.01 61.86
N ARG A 76 20.78 -41.55 61.35
CA ARG A 76 22.09 -41.73 61.99
C ARG A 76 22.29 -40.82 63.21
N ARG A 77 21.75 -39.60 63.18
CA ARG A 77 21.92 -38.58 64.24
C ARG A 77 21.15 -38.89 65.53
N THR A 78 20.07 -39.67 65.47
CA THR A 78 19.15 -39.90 66.60
C THR A 78 19.53 -41.09 67.50
N ALA A 79 20.60 -41.83 67.19
CA ALA A 79 20.95 -43.08 67.88
C ALA A 79 21.83 -42.94 69.15
N VAL A 80 22.21 -41.73 69.59
CA VAL A 80 23.14 -41.53 70.72
C VAL A 80 22.52 -40.67 71.82
N GLY A 81 22.06 -41.30 72.91
CA GLY A 81 21.57 -40.61 74.10
C GLY A 81 21.24 -41.57 75.25
N GLY A 82 22.27 -42.08 75.94
CA GLY A 82 22.13 -42.93 77.14
C GLY A 82 22.03 -42.09 78.42
N THR A 83 21.03 -42.36 79.26
CA THR A 83 20.79 -41.69 80.54
C THR A 83 21.73 -42.19 81.63
N VAL A 84 22.47 -41.28 82.27
CA VAL A 84 23.37 -41.57 83.40
C VAL A 84 22.65 -41.28 84.72
N SER A 85 22.61 -42.25 85.66
CA SER A 85 21.98 -42.07 86.99
C SER A 85 23.03 -41.81 88.08
N PHE A 86 22.87 -40.73 88.85
CA PHE A 86 23.70 -40.38 90.01
C PHE A 86 23.04 -40.87 91.32
N ARG A 87 23.42 -42.07 91.79
CA ARG A 87 22.76 -42.73 92.95
C ARG A 87 23.49 -42.64 94.29
N HIS A 88 24.47 -41.74 94.45
CA HIS A 88 25.30 -41.66 95.66
C HIS A 88 25.63 -40.23 96.14
N LEU A 89 24.66 -39.31 96.13
CA LEU A 89 24.81 -38.04 96.84
C LEU A 89 23.84 -38.02 98.03
N GLY A 90 24.34 -37.77 99.25
CA GLY A 90 23.58 -37.94 100.50
C GLY A 90 22.32 -37.05 100.65
N PRO A 91 21.58 -37.19 101.77
CA PRO A 91 20.19 -36.70 101.93
C PRO A 91 19.96 -35.21 101.63
N ARG A 92 20.98 -34.36 101.83
CA ARG A 92 20.91 -32.93 101.53
C ARG A 92 21.03 -32.60 100.04
N VAL A 93 21.76 -33.42 99.28
CA VAL A 93 21.85 -33.29 97.84
C VAL A 93 20.61 -33.87 97.16
N GLU A 94 20.00 -34.92 97.70
CA GLU A 94 18.68 -35.40 97.25
C GLU A 94 17.61 -34.32 97.42
N GLN A 95 17.60 -33.56 98.52
CA GLN A 95 16.66 -32.44 98.69
C GLN A 95 16.93 -31.28 97.73
N ILE A 96 18.20 -30.93 97.47
CA ILE A 96 18.55 -29.91 96.47
C ILE A 96 18.19 -30.37 95.06
N LEU A 97 18.42 -31.64 94.73
CA LEU A 97 18.04 -32.23 93.44
C LEU A 97 16.52 -32.33 93.29
N ALA A 98 15.78 -32.67 94.34
CA ALA A 98 14.32 -32.69 94.32
C ALA A 98 13.72 -31.28 94.11
N LEU A 99 14.24 -30.27 94.82
CA LEU A 99 13.85 -28.87 94.60
C LEU A 99 14.27 -28.36 93.21
N ALA A 100 15.45 -28.76 92.73
CA ALA A 100 15.91 -28.42 91.39
C ALA A 100 15.08 -29.13 90.30
N GLU A 101 14.62 -30.35 90.54
CA GLU A 101 13.73 -31.11 89.66
C GLU A 101 12.33 -30.50 89.63
N GLU A 102 11.78 -30.10 90.79
CA GLU A 102 10.52 -29.35 90.89
C GLU A 102 10.62 -27.97 90.19
N GLN A 103 11.73 -27.25 90.37
CA GLN A 103 11.98 -26.01 89.64
C GLN A 103 12.17 -26.24 88.13
N ALA A 104 12.87 -27.31 87.73
CA ALA A 104 13.02 -27.67 86.33
C ALA A 104 11.68 -28.06 85.71
N ASP A 105 10.81 -28.75 86.44
CA ASP A 105 9.45 -29.07 86.00
C ASP A 105 8.57 -27.83 85.90
N ALA A 106 8.67 -26.89 86.85
CA ALA A 106 7.98 -25.62 86.76
C ALA A 106 8.44 -24.78 85.57
N ILE A 107 9.76 -24.73 85.30
CA ILE A 107 10.32 -24.05 84.13
C ILE A 107 9.89 -24.76 82.84
N ARG A 108 9.93 -26.10 82.78
CA ARG A 108 9.47 -26.88 81.62
C ARG A 108 7.98 -26.67 81.37
N ALA A 109 7.15 -26.67 82.40
CA ALA A 109 5.71 -26.44 82.29
C ALA A 109 5.41 -25.01 81.82
N GLY A 110 6.09 -23.99 82.38
CA GLY A 110 5.99 -22.61 81.93
C GLY A 110 6.44 -22.43 80.49
N ALA A 111 7.60 -22.96 80.13
CA ALA A 111 8.09 -22.91 78.75
C ALA A 111 7.17 -23.63 77.76
N THR A 112 6.57 -24.77 78.15
CA THR A 112 5.61 -25.49 77.31
C THR A 112 4.34 -24.66 77.12
N HIS A 113 3.85 -24.02 78.19
CA HIS A 113 2.68 -23.14 78.13
C HIS A 113 2.93 -21.90 77.24
N ASP A 114 4.09 -21.26 77.37
CA ASP A 114 4.46 -20.10 76.57
C ASP A 114 4.61 -20.48 75.08
N ILE A 115 5.21 -21.64 74.79
CA ILE A 115 5.32 -22.18 73.42
C ILE A 115 3.93 -22.49 72.85
N GLU A 116 3.03 -23.09 73.63
CA GLU A 116 1.65 -23.34 73.20
C GLU A 116 0.88 -22.04 72.94
N SER A 117 1.05 -21.04 73.81
CA SER A 117 0.45 -19.72 73.63
C SER A 117 0.96 -19.04 72.35
N GLN A 118 2.28 -18.98 72.16
CA GLN A 118 2.91 -18.40 70.97
C GLN A 118 2.52 -19.14 69.69
N ARG A 119 2.45 -20.48 69.72
CA ARG A 119 1.96 -21.26 68.58
C ARG A 119 0.51 -20.96 68.26
N SER A 120 -0.35 -20.86 69.27
CA SER A 120 -1.76 -20.52 69.07
C SER A 120 -1.95 -19.11 68.49
N GLU A 121 -1.10 -18.16 68.88
CA GLU A 121 -1.09 -16.80 68.34
C GLU A 121 -0.56 -16.77 66.90
N ALA A 122 0.54 -17.48 66.63
CA ALA A 122 1.07 -17.64 65.28
C ALA A 122 0.06 -18.30 64.34
N ASP A 123 -0.65 -19.34 64.79
CA ASP A 123 -1.71 -20.00 64.02
C ASP A 123 -2.88 -19.05 63.73
N ARG A 124 -3.27 -18.20 64.70
CA ARG A 124 -4.29 -17.17 64.47
C ARG A 124 -3.83 -16.16 63.43
N ILE A 125 -2.62 -15.63 63.55
CA ILE A 125 -2.06 -14.66 62.59
C ILE A 125 -1.97 -15.28 61.19
N LEU A 126 -1.53 -16.53 61.08
CA LEU A 126 -1.46 -17.25 59.80
C LEU A 126 -2.85 -17.48 59.19
N ASN A 127 -3.84 -17.84 59.99
CA ASN A 127 -5.21 -18.03 59.52
C ASN A 127 -5.83 -16.69 59.06
N ASP A 128 -5.67 -15.62 59.85
CA ASP A 128 -6.12 -14.27 59.47
C ASP A 128 -5.43 -13.78 58.18
N ALA A 129 -4.12 -14.01 58.05
CA ALA A 129 -3.38 -13.65 56.84
C ALA A 129 -3.86 -14.45 55.63
N ARG A 130 -4.14 -15.76 55.78
CA ARG A 130 -4.70 -16.61 54.73
C ARG A 130 -6.10 -16.17 54.32
N GLU A 131 -6.97 -15.83 55.28
CA GLU A 131 -8.31 -15.33 54.98
C GLU A 131 -8.28 -14.01 54.22
N ARG A 132 -7.42 -13.07 54.64
CA ARG A 132 -7.21 -11.80 53.92
C ARG A 132 -6.63 -12.01 52.53
N ALA A 133 -5.68 -12.92 52.37
CA ALA A 133 -5.12 -13.26 51.06
C ALA A 133 -6.19 -13.88 50.13
N ASN A 134 -6.99 -14.82 50.63
CA ASN A 134 -8.08 -15.43 49.87
C ASN A 134 -9.18 -14.41 49.52
N GLN A 135 -9.44 -13.44 50.41
CA GLN A 135 -10.37 -12.36 50.13
C GLN A 135 -9.82 -11.43 49.04
N ALA A 136 -8.56 -11.02 49.14
CA ALA A 136 -7.91 -10.21 48.11
C ALA A 136 -7.92 -10.91 46.74
N ILE A 137 -7.62 -12.22 46.68
CA ILE A 137 -7.67 -12.99 45.43
C ILE A 137 -9.07 -12.92 44.81
N ARG A 138 -10.14 -13.15 45.59
CA ARG A 138 -11.52 -13.07 45.08
C ARG A 138 -11.88 -11.68 44.59
N ASP A 139 -11.48 -10.64 45.32
CA ASP A 139 -11.73 -9.25 44.93
C ASP A 139 -10.98 -8.90 43.63
N PHE A 140 -9.74 -9.39 43.48
CA PHE A 140 -8.97 -9.25 42.24
C PHE A 140 -9.59 -10.03 41.07
N GLU A 141 -10.04 -11.26 41.29
CA GLU A 141 -10.72 -12.05 40.26
C GLU A 141 -12.02 -11.38 39.80
N LEU A 142 -12.81 -10.84 40.73
CA LEU A 142 -14.02 -10.10 40.42
C LEU A 142 -13.72 -8.81 39.65
N ALA A 143 -12.72 -8.03 40.08
CA ALA A 143 -12.29 -6.82 39.39
C ALA A 143 -11.77 -7.14 37.97
N LEU A 144 -11.01 -8.23 37.81
CA LEU A 144 -10.52 -8.68 36.50
C LEU A 144 -11.68 -9.13 35.60
N ALA A 145 -12.67 -9.84 36.14
CA ALA A 145 -13.86 -10.25 35.39
C ALA A 145 -14.70 -9.03 34.95
N SER A 146 -14.90 -8.04 35.83
CA SER A 146 -15.57 -6.77 35.47
C SER A 146 -14.84 -6.06 34.34
N ARG A 147 -13.51 -5.91 34.47
CA ARG A 147 -12.69 -5.24 33.45
C ARG A 147 -12.70 -5.96 32.11
N ARG A 148 -12.67 -7.30 32.11
CA ARG A 148 -12.80 -8.09 30.87
C ARG A 148 -14.16 -7.88 30.22
N HIS A 149 -15.23 -7.91 31.00
CA HIS A 149 -16.57 -7.67 30.48
C HIS A 149 -16.73 -6.26 29.89
N GLU A 150 -16.22 -5.24 30.58
CA GLU A 150 -16.22 -3.85 30.09
C GLU A 150 -15.42 -3.69 28.79
N GLU A 151 -14.25 -4.34 28.68
CA GLU A 151 -13.46 -4.33 27.43
C GLU A 151 -14.14 -5.10 26.30
N ASP A 152 -14.80 -6.23 26.61
CA ASP A 152 -15.58 -6.98 25.63
C ASP A 152 -16.78 -6.18 25.13
N GLU A 153 -17.50 -5.49 26.01
CA GLU A 153 -18.58 -4.57 25.63
C GLU A 153 -18.06 -3.38 24.82
N ALA A 154 -16.93 -2.79 25.22
CA ALA A 154 -16.31 -1.70 24.46
C ALA A 154 -15.82 -2.18 23.08
N ALA A 155 -15.26 -3.38 22.98
CA ALA A 155 -14.85 -3.98 21.71
C ALA A 155 -16.06 -4.32 20.83
N ALA A 156 -17.17 -4.82 21.42
CA ALA A 156 -18.41 -5.08 20.70
C ALA A 156 -19.04 -3.78 20.19
N ALA A 157 -19.06 -2.72 21.01
CA ALA A 157 -19.52 -1.40 20.62
C ALA A 157 -18.69 -0.81 19.47
N ARG A 158 -17.35 -0.89 19.56
CA ARG A 158 -16.45 -0.47 18.46
C ARG A 158 -16.73 -1.22 17.16
N ARG A 159 -16.90 -2.56 17.23
CA ARG A 159 -17.27 -3.37 16.05
C ARG A 159 -18.63 -2.99 15.48
N ALA A 160 -19.63 -2.77 16.33
CA ALA A 160 -20.97 -2.37 15.89
C ALA A 160 -20.96 -1.00 15.18
N THR A 161 -20.18 -0.04 15.67
CA THR A 161 -19.99 1.26 14.99
C THR A 161 -19.33 1.08 13.62
N ILE A 162 -18.23 0.33 13.54
CA ILE A 162 -17.54 0.07 12.27
C ILE A 162 -18.47 -0.64 11.27
N ASP A 163 -19.25 -1.62 11.73
CA ASP A 163 -20.22 -2.33 10.88
C ASP A 163 -21.35 -1.41 10.40
N ALA A 164 -21.78 -0.45 11.22
CA ALA A 164 -22.77 0.55 10.84
C ALA A 164 -22.21 1.52 9.79
N GLU A 165 -21.01 2.06 10.00
CA GLU A 165 -20.31 2.93 9.05
C GLU A 165 -20.05 2.19 7.72
N LEU A 166 -19.63 0.92 7.78
CA LEU A 166 -19.41 0.11 6.59
C LEU A 166 -20.71 -0.10 5.79
N ARG A 167 -21.85 -0.34 6.47
CA ARG A 167 -23.16 -0.45 5.80
C ARG A 167 -23.56 0.87 5.16
N GLU A 168 -23.34 2.00 5.83
CA GLU A 168 -23.65 3.32 5.28
C GLU A 168 -22.83 3.61 4.01
N VAL A 169 -21.52 3.32 4.04
CA VAL A 169 -20.65 3.44 2.86
C VAL A 169 -21.10 2.50 1.74
N GLN A 170 -21.49 1.26 2.06
CA GLN A 170 -22.00 0.31 1.06
C GLN A 170 -23.31 0.79 0.42
N ASP A 171 -24.23 1.34 1.20
CA ASP A 171 -25.50 1.89 0.72
C ASP A 171 -25.26 3.13 -0.17
N GLU A 172 -24.31 3.99 0.18
CA GLU A 172 -23.93 5.15 -0.61
C GLU A 172 -23.31 4.73 -1.95
N ILE A 173 -22.39 3.76 -1.94
CA ILE A 173 -21.83 3.17 -3.17
C ILE A 173 -22.93 2.57 -4.05
N ALA A 174 -23.90 1.87 -3.45
CA ALA A 174 -25.02 1.30 -4.19
C ALA A 174 -25.92 2.38 -4.80
N ARG A 175 -26.19 3.48 -4.09
CA ARG A 175 -26.94 4.64 -4.60
C ARG A 175 -26.22 5.31 -5.76
N GLN A 176 -24.93 5.60 -5.61
CA GLN A 176 -24.12 6.21 -6.66
C GLN A 176 -24.04 5.33 -7.91
N ARG A 177 -23.92 4.00 -7.75
CA ARG A 177 -23.98 3.07 -8.88
C ARG A 177 -25.34 3.06 -9.57
N ALA A 178 -26.44 3.06 -8.81
CA ALA A 178 -27.78 3.10 -9.38
C ALA A 178 -28.05 4.43 -10.11
N GLU A 179 -27.53 5.55 -9.61
CA GLU A 179 -27.60 6.85 -10.27
C GLU A 179 -26.75 6.90 -11.55
N ALA A 180 -25.53 6.37 -11.51
CA ALA A 180 -24.67 6.23 -12.68
C ALA A 180 -25.31 5.33 -13.75
N GLU A 181 -25.92 4.21 -13.36
CA GLU A 181 -26.62 3.31 -14.27
C GLU A 181 -27.84 3.98 -14.91
N LYS A 182 -28.62 4.75 -14.13
CA LYS A 182 -29.71 5.58 -14.67
C LYS A 182 -29.19 6.64 -15.65
N GLY A 183 -28.07 7.29 -15.34
CA GLY A 183 -27.43 8.26 -16.23
C GLY A 183 -26.99 7.64 -17.56
N VAL A 184 -26.33 6.48 -17.50
CA VAL A 184 -25.92 5.72 -18.71
C VAL A 184 -27.13 5.27 -19.51
N ALA A 185 -28.18 4.75 -18.86
CA ALA A 185 -29.41 4.33 -19.53
C ALA A 185 -30.11 5.52 -20.21
N ALA A 186 -30.16 6.68 -19.56
CA ALA A 186 -30.73 7.90 -20.14
C ALA A 186 -29.91 8.38 -21.35
N ALA A 187 -28.57 8.41 -21.23
CA ALA A 187 -27.68 8.78 -22.33
C ALA A 187 -27.81 7.82 -23.52
N GLN A 188 -27.91 6.51 -23.27
CA GLN A 188 -28.12 5.52 -24.32
C GLN A 188 -29.49 5.67 -25.00
N ALA A 189 -30.54 5.96 -24.23
CA ALA A 189 -31.87 6.20 -24.78
C ALA A 189 -31.90 7.46 -25.66
N GLU A 190 -31.20 8.53 -25.25
CA GLU A 190 -31.07 9.76 -26.03
C GLU A 190 -30.23 9.56 -27.29
N ALA A 191 -29.11 8.84 -27.20
CA ALA A 191 -28.30 8.46 -28.36
C ALA A 191 -29.10 7.63 -29.37
N ASN A 192 -29.89 6.65 -28.90
CA ASN A 192 -30.78 5.86 -29.75
C ASN A 192 -31.85 6.74 -30.41
N ARG A 193 -32.48 7.66 -29.66
CA ARG A 193 -33.45 8.61 -30.22
C ARG A 193 -32.83 9.50 -31.30
N LEU A 194 -31.63 10.04 -31.07
CA LEU A 194 -30.91 10.86 -32.06
C LEU A 194 -30.54 10.02 -33.31
N SER A 195 -30.12 8.77 -33.12
CA SER A 195 -29.85 7.86 -34.23
C SER A 195 -31.12 7.55 -35.05
N GLU A 196 -32.23 7.25 -34.39
CA GLU A 196 -33.52 7.03 -35.05
C GLU A 196 -34.00 8.29 -35.78
N ALA A 197 -33.87 9.46 -35.16
CA ALA A 197 -34.23 10.74 -35.76
C ALA A 197 -33.37 11.05 -37.00
N THR A 198 -32.06 10.81 -36.94
CA THR A 198 -31.15 11.01 -38.08
C THR A 198 -31.41 10.01 -39.21
N ILE A 199 -31.69 8.74 -38.89
CA ILE A 199 -32.10 7.74 -39.89
C ILE A 199 -33.42 8.15 -40.55
N ALA A 200 -34.41 8.60 -39.78
CA ALA A 200 -35.69 9.06 -40.29
C ALA A 200 -35.53 10.30 -41.18
N TYR A 201 -34.71 11.26 -40.76
CA TYR A 201 -34.39 12.45 -41.54
C TYR A 201 -33.67 12.09 -42.86
N ALA A 202 -32.68 11.19 -42.82
CA ALA A 202 -31.98 10.73 -44.01
C ALA A 202 -32.91 9.98 -44.98
N LYS A 203 -33.85 9.17 -44.47
CA LYS A 203 -34.88 8.52 -45.30
C LYS A 203 -35.81 9.54 -45.96
N LYS A 204 -36.26 10.55 -45.21
CA LYS A 204 -37.09 11.63 -45.73
C LYS A 204 -36.37 12.40 -46.84
N LEU A 205 -35.14 12.82 -46.59
CA LEU A 205 -34.33 13.53 -47.58
C LEU A 205 -34.11 12.69 -48.84
N ARG A 206 -33.82 11.39 -48.70
CA ARG A 206 -33.71 10.48 -49.86
C ARG A 206 -35.02 10.40 -50.64
N ALA A 207 -36.16 10.21 -49.96
CA ALA A 207 -37.46 10.14 -50.61
C ALA A 207 -37.82 11.45 -51.34
N GLU A 208 -37.50 12.61 -50.74
CA GLU A 208 -37.66 13.93 -51.38
C GLU A 208 -36.78 14.03 -52.65
N THR A 209 -35.48 13.69 -52.55
CA THR A 209 -34.59 13.71 -53.72
C THR A 209 -34.98 12.72 -54.82
N GLU A 210 -35.48 11.53 -54.45
CA GLU A 210 -35.99 10.54 -55.40
C GLU A 210 -37.25 11.04 -56.11
N ALA A 211 -38.16 11.71 -55.39
CA ALA A 211 -39.35 12.31 -55.96
C ALA A 211 -39.00 13.46 -56.92
N GLU A 212 -38.08 14.35 -56.55
CA GLU A 212 -37.60 15.44 -57.41
C GLU A 212 -36.94 14.89 -58.69
N LEU A 213 -36.10 13.86 -58.55
CA LEU A 213 -35.47 13.21 -59.70
C LEU A 213 -36.49 12.50 -60.60
N ALA A 214 -37.52 11.87 -60.02
CA ALA A 214 -38.60 11.25 -60.78
C ALA A 214 -39.42 12.31 -61.54
N GLU A 215 -39.71 13.45 -60.92
CA GLU A 215 -40.40 14.57 -61.56
C GLU A 215 -39.58 15.16 -62.71
N LEU A 216 -38.28 15.38 -62.51
CA LEU A 216 -37.39 15.87 -63.57
C LEU A 216 -37.32 14.90 -64.75
N ARG A 217 -37.25 13.58 -64.48
CA ARG A 217 -37.29 12.54 -65.52
C ARG A 217 -38.63 12.54 -66.26
N ALA A 218 -39.75 12.61 -65.55
CA ALA A 218 -41.07 12.66 -66.17
C ALA A 218 -41.24 13.90 -67.07
N LYS A 219 -40.74 15.06 -66.64
CA LYS A 219 -40.71 16.28 -67.47
C LYS A 219 -39.84 16.08 -68.71
N GLY A 220 -38.63 15.54 -68.56
CA GLY A 220 -37.75 15.24 -69.69
C GLY A 220 -38.35 14.24 -70.68
N GLU A 221 -39.03 13.20 -70.21
CA GLU A 221 -39.74 12.23 -71.05
C GLU A 221 -40.93 12.88 -71.78
N GLN A 222 -41.70 13.74 -71.10
CA GLN A 222 -42.79 14.49 -71.73
C GLN A 222 -42.28 15.42 -72.83
N GLU A 223 -41.22 16.19 -72.57
CA GLU A 223 -40.59 17.05 -73.58
C GLU A 223 -40.09 16.22 -74.77
N GLN A 224 -39.40 15.09 -74.52
CA GLN A 224 -38.96 14.19 -75.59
C GLN A 224 -40.13 13.64 -76.41
N GLN A 225 -41.24 13.25 -75.78
CA GLN A 225 -42.42 12.80 -76.51
C GLN A 225 -43.07 13.91 -77.33
N GLN A 226 -43.13 15.13 -76.80
CA GLN A 226 -43.61 16.29 -77.53
C GLN A 226 -42.74 16.55 -78.76
N TRP A 227 -41.41 16.62 -78.59
CA TRP A 227 -40.47 16.77 -79.71
C TRP A 227 -40.61 15.66 -80.76
N ARG A 228 -40.75 14.39 -80.33
CA ARG A 228 -40.97 13.27 -81.25
C ARG A 228 -42.29 13.40 -82.02
N THR A 229 -43.36 13.82 -81.36
CA THR A 229 -44.67 14.00 -82.00
C THR A 229 -44.63 15.15 -83.00
N THR A 230 -44.02 16.28 -82.63
CA THR A 230 -43.84 17.42 -83.53
C THR A 230 -42.98 17.03 -84.74
N LEU A 231 -41.85 16.35 -84.53
CA LEU A 231 -40.99 15.90 -85.62
C LEU A 231 -41.71 14.91 -86.55
N GLN A 232 -42.53 13.99 -86.00
CA GLN A 232 -43.34 13.09 -86.81
C GLN A 232 -44.38 13.85 -87.65
N GLN A 233 -45.02 14.88 -87.09
CA GLN A 233 -45.95 15.73 -87.82
C GLN A 233 -45.24 16.51 -88.93
N GLU A 234 -44.06 17.08 -88.67
CA GLU A 234 -43.25 17.78 -89.67
C GLU A 234 -42.81 16.82 -90.78
N GLN A 235 -42.41 15.59 -90.46
CA GLN A 235 -42.07 14.58 -91.45
C GLN A 235 -43.27 14.16 -92.31
N GLU A 236 -44.44 13.97 -91.70
CA GLU A 236 -45.67 13.63 -92.42
C GLU A 236 -46.12 14.79 -93.31
N GLN A 237 -46.04 16.03 -92.85
CA GLN A 237 -46.31 17.23 -93.66
C GLN A 237 -45.35 17.34 -94.84
N ALA A 238 -44.05 17.15 -94.61
CA ALA A 238 -43.04 17.15 -95.68
C ALA A 238 -43.30 16.04 -96.69
N ARG A 239 -43.73 14.85 -96.23
CA ARG A 239 -44.11 13.73 -97.10
C ARG A 239 -45.36 14.05 -97.93
N GLN A 240 -46.40 14.59 -97.32
CA GLN A 240 -47.63 14.98 -98.02
C GLN A 240 -47.35 16.07 -99.07
N ALA A 241 -46.56 17.09 -98.72
CA ALA A 241 -46.12 18.11 -99.66
C ALA A 241 -45.33 17.48 -100.83
N ALA A 242 -44.42 16.55 -100.56
CA ALA A 242 -43.68 15.84 -101.59
C ALA A 242 -44.59 14.98 -102.50
N GLU A 243 -45.59 14.29 -101.93
CA GLU A 243 -46.58 13.51 -102.68
C GLU A 243 -47.47 14.42 -103.57
N GLU A 244 -47.92 15.57 -103.05
CA GLU A 244 -48.67 16.58 -103.81
C GLU A 244 -47.82 17.16 -104.95
N HIS A 245 -46.57 17.53 -104.68
CA HIS A 245 -45.64 18.00 -105.71
C HIS A 245 -45.39 16.95 -106.79
N ALA A 246 -45.21 15.67 -106.41
CA ALA A 246 -45.04 14.58 -107.35
C ALA A 246 -46.30 14.33 -108.20
N ALA A 247 -47.49 14.43 -107.60
CA ALA A 247 -48.77 14.31 -108.32
C ALA A 247 -48.97 15.47 -109.30
N ALA A 248 -48.67 16.71 -108.88
CA ALA A 248 -48.73 17.89 -109.74
C ALA A 248 -47.76 17.77 -110.94
N LEU A 249 -46.53 17.31 -110.70
CA LEU A 249 -45.55 17.07 -111.76
C LEU A 249 -46.03 16.00 -112.75
N LYS A 250 -46.62 14.89 -112.25
CA LYS A 250 -47.20 13.85 -113.10
C LYS A 250 -48.36 14.37 -113.94
N ALA A 251 -49.28 15.13 -113.35
CA ALA A 251 -50.41 15.70 -114.07
C ALA A 251 -49.95 16.69 -115.16
N GLU A 252 -48.94 17.51 -114.88
CA GLU A 252 -48.34 18.40 -115.89
C GLU A 252 -47.64 17.61 -117.00
N ALA A 253 -46.93 16.54 -116.66
CA ALA A 253 -46.31 15.65 -117.65
C ALA A 253 -47.34 14.92 -118.53
N GLU A 254 -48.44 14.44 -117.95
CA GLU A 254 -49.56 13.81 -118.67
C GLU A 254 -50.25 14.80 -119.61
N LYS A 255 -50.49 16.02 -119.14
CA LYS A 255 -51.03 17.10 -119.96
C LYS A 255 -50.09 17.45 -121.11
N ALA A 256 -48.79 17.60 -120.86
CA ALA A 256 -47.79 17.84 -121.90
C ALA A 256 -47.75 16.68 -122.93
N ALA A 257 -47.85 15.43 -122.48
CA ALA A 257 -47.93 14.28 -123.37
C ALA A 257 -49.23 14.27 -124.20
N ALA A 258 -50.36 14.65 -123.62
CA ALA A 258 -51.64 14.82 -124.32
C ALA A 258 -51.56 15.94 -125.37
N ASP A 259 -50.95 17.08 -125.05
CA ASP A 259 -50.77 18.20 -125.97
C ASP A 259 -49.85 17.81 -127.14
N ILE A 260 -48.76 17.06 -126.88
CA ILE A 260 -47.87 16.53 -127.92
C ILE A 260 -48.59 15.53 -128.83
N THR A 261 -49.38 14.61 -128.27
CA THR A 261 -50.13 13.62 -129.06
C THR A 261 -51.22 14.28 -129.91
N ALA A 262 -51.97 15.24 -129.36
CA ALA A 262 -52.94 16.02 -130.12
C ALA A 262 -52.28 16.84 -131.25
N ALA A 263 -51.11 17.42 -131.01
CA ALA A 263 -50.34 18.10 -132.05
C ALA A 263 -49.88 17.15 -133.15
N ALA A 264 -49.43 15.94 -132.79
CA ALA A 264 -49.03 14.89 -133.73
C ALA A 264 -50.22 14.40 -134.58
N GLU A 265 -51.39 14.19 -133.97
CA GLU A 265 -52.61 13.80 -134.68
C GLU A 265 -53.08 14.88 -135.65
N LYS A 266 -53.03 16.16 -135.25
CA LYS A 266 -53.34 17.29 -136.13
C LYS A 266 -52.37 17.37 -137.32
N ALA A 267 -51.08 17.15 -137.09
CA ALA A 267 -50.08 17.10 -138.16
C ALA A 267 -50.34 15.92 -139.11
N ALA A 268 -50.63 14.73 -138.58
CA ALA A 268 -50.97 13.55 -139.37
C ALA A 268 -52.24 13.73 -140.21
N ALA A 269 -53.28 14.36 -139.66
CA ALA A 269 -54.52 14.68 -140.39
C ALA A 269 -54.26 15.68 -141.53
N THR A 270 -53.38 16.66 -141.32
CA THR A 270 -52.99 17.64 -142.35
C THR A 270 -52.23 16.96 -143.49
N ILE A 271 -51.31 16.04 -143.16
CA ILE A 271 -50.57 15.24 -144.16
C ILE A 271 -51.53 14.34 -144.95
N LYS A 272 -52.51 13.71 -144.29
CA LYS A 272 -53.49 12.84 -144.94
C LYS A 272 -54.42 13.63 -145.88
N ALA A 273 -54.86 14.81 -145.48
CA ALA A 273 -55.69 15.67 -146.33
C ALA A 273 -54.91 16.13 -147.59
N ALA A 274 -53.64 16.50 -147.44
CA ALA A 274 -52.77 16.84 -148.59
C ALA A 274 -52.57 15.61 -149.52
N ALA A 275 -52.37 14.42 -148.95
CA ALA A 275 -52.24 13.19 -149.74
C ALA A 275 -53.55 12.79 -150.48
N GLU A 276 -54.72 13.09 -149.92
CA GLU A 276 -56.01 12.84 -150.58
C GLU A 276 -56.32 13.87 -151.70
N GLU A 277 -55.85 15.11 -151.56
CA GLU A 277 -55.91 16.15 -152.59
C GLU A 277 -55.04 15.81 -153.82
N ASP A 278 -53.85 15.24 -153.59
CA ASP A 278 -52.92 14.82 -154.66
C ASP A 278 -53.39 13.56 -155.44
N VAL A 279 -54.24 12.71 -154.83
CA VAL A 279 -54.72 11.44 -155.44
C VAL A 279 -55.99 11.63 -156.30
N ALA A 280 -56.75 12.71 -156.10
CA ALA A 280 -57.97 13.00 -156.83
C ALA A 280 -57.80 13.21 -158.36
N PRO A 281 -56.78 13.94 -158.88
CA PRO A 281 -56.58 14.09 -160.33
C PRO A 281 -55.98 12.84 -161.02
N LEU A 282 -55.37 11.93 -160.26
CA LEU A 282 -54.72 10.71 -160.78
C LEU A 282 -55.71 9.58 -161.08
N ARG A 283 -56.87 9.53 -160.40
CA ARG A 283 -57.92 8.51 -160.66
C ARG A 283 -58.75 8.77 -161.92
N GLY A 284 -58.97 10.03 -162.29
CA GLY A 284 -59.72 10.39 -163.50
C GLY A 284 -58.95 10.20 -164.82
N GLN A 285 -57.62 10.13 -164.76
CA GLN A 285 -56.76 9.95 -165.95
C GLN A 285 -56.54 8.47 -166.32
N VAL A 286 -56.75 7.53 -165.39
CA VAL A 286 -56.48 6.08 -165.57
C VAL A 286 -57.56 5.35 -166.39
N GLU A 287 -58.81 5.84 -166.42
CA GLU A 287 -59.91 5.20 -167.19
C GLU A 287 -59.90 5.57 -168.68
N GLU A 288 -59.44 6.78 -169.05
CA GLU A 288 -59.28 7.19 -170.46
C GLU A 288 -57.97 6.62 -171.08
N LEU A 289 -56.92 6.46 -170.27
CA LEU A 289 -55.65 5.84 -170.68
C LEU A 289 -55.78 4.35 -171.01
N HIS A 290 -56.74 3.62 -170.43
CA HIS A 290 -56.95 2.20 -170.73
C HIS A 290 -57.50 1.95 -172.15
N ARG A 291 -58.20 2.93 -172.73
CA ARG A 291 -58.78 2.83 -174.08
C ARG A 291 -57.80 3.26 -175.18
N GLN A 292 -56.80 4.07 -174.83
CA GLN A 292 -55.75 4.55 -175.74
C GLN A 292 -54.47 3.68 -175.68
N ALA A 293 -54.27 2.93 -174.58
CA ALA A 293 -53.14 2.01 -174.34
C ALA A 293 -53.07 0.76 -175.25
N GLU A 294 -54.12 0.43 -176.02
CA GLU A 294 -54.01 -0.63 -177.05
C GLU A 294 -53.38 -0.12 -178.36
N LYS A 295 -53.36 1.19 -178.63
CA LYS A 295 -52.78 1.75 -179.87
C LYS A 295 -51.39 2.39 -179.67
N LEU A 296 -50.98 2.71 -178.45
CA LEU A 296 -49.70 3.35 -178.15
C LEU A 296 -48.71 2.44 -177.40
N ARG A 297 -48.93 1.12 -177.48
CA ARG A 297 -48.04 0.05 -176.98
C ARG A 297 -46.78 -0.14 -177.83
N ALA A 298 -46.58 0.72 -178.84
CA ALA A 298 -45.49 0.62 -179.81
C ALA A 298 -44.37 1.66 -179.63
N ASP A 299 -44.60 2.77 -178.89
CA ASP A 299 -43.66 3.91 -178.95
C ASP A 299 -43.06 4.36 -177.59
N ALA A 300 -43.32 3.68 -176.46
CA ALA A 300 -42.90 4.15 -175.12
C ALA A 300 -41.96 3.18 -174.37
N GLU A 301 -41.13 2.45 -175.10
CA GLU A 301 -40.04 1.61 -174.57
C GLU A 301 -38.78 2.43 -174.17
N GLU A 302 -38.83 3.77 -174.30
CA GLU A 302 -37.66 4.67 -174.14
C GLU A 302 -37.58 5.42 -172.79
N HIS A 303 -38.63 5.43 -171.94
CA HIS A 303 -38.66 6.21 -170.68
C HIS A 303 -38.48 5.41 -169.36
N ALA A 304 -38.19 4.11 -169.42
CA ALA A 304 -38.13 3.24 -168.24
C ALA A 304 -36.80 3.22 -167.45
N THR A 305 -35.79 4.00 -167.88
CA THR A 305 -34.45 4.02 -167.28
C THR A 305 -34.22 5.17 -166.30
N THR A 306 -35.02 6.25 -166.35
CA THR A 306 -34.79 7.45 -165.51
C THR A 306 -35.50 7.38 -164.14
N LEU A 307 -36.61 6.65 -164.00
CA LEU A 307 -37.43 6.62 -162.77
C LEU A 307 -36.82 5.82 -161.60
N ARG A 308 -35.77 5.02 -161.86
CA ARG A 308 -35.18 4.12 -160.85
C ARG A 308 -34.11 4.79 -159.97
N SER A 309 -33.55 5.91 -160.40
CA SER A 309 -32.49 6.65 -159.68
C SER A 309 -33.03 7.51 -158.52
N ASP A 310 -34.28 7.97 -158.60
CA ASP A 310 -34.83 8.95 -157.63
C ASP A 310 -35.42 8.28 -156.37
N ALA A 311 -35.81 7.00 -156.45
CA ALA A 311 -36.40 6.26 -155.33
C ALA A 311 -35.37 5.86 -154.25
N GLU A 312 -34.09 5.68 -154.62
CA GLU A 312 -33.03 5.28 -153.68
C GLU A 312 -32.49 6.45 -152.83
N GLN A 313 -32.56 7.69 -153.33
CA GLN A 313 -32.09 8.88 -152.60
C GLN A 313 -33.05 9.33 -151.48
N HIS A 314 -34.34 8.99 -151.56
CA HIS A 314 -35.34 9.43 -150.59
C HIS A 314 -35.42 8.52 -149.34
N SER A 315 -35.09 7.23 -149.50
CA SER A 315 -35.07 6.22 -148.43
C SER A 315 -33.92 6.42 -147.44
N THR A 316 -32.76 6.87 -147.92
CA THR A 316 -31.56 7.11 -147.11
C THR A 316 -31.67 8.36 -146.24
N LYS A 317 -32.40 9.39 -146.71
CA LYS A 317 -32.61 10.64 -145.97
C LYS A 317 -33.57 10.49 -144.78
N LEU A 318 -34.65 9.74 -144.97
CA LEU A 318 -35.68 9.52 -143.93
C LEU A 318 -35.15 8.72 -142.71
N ARG A 319 -34.16 7.84 -142.93
CA ARG A 319 -33.53 7.03 -141.86
C ARG A 319 -32.54 7.83 -141.01
N SER A 320 -31.82 8.77 -141.62
CA SER A 320 -30.87 9.66 -140.93
C SER A 320 -31.58 10.61 -139.96
N ASP A 321 -32.72 11.18 -140.37
CA ASP A 321 -33.45 12.16 -139.56
C ASP A 321 -34.14 11.51 -138.33
N ALA A 322 -34.57 10.25 -138.45
CA ALA A 322 -35.15 9.48 -137.35
C ALA A 322 -34.13 9.10 -136.26
N GLU A 323 -32.89 8.75 -136.65
CA GLU A 323 -31.80 8.44 -135.71
C GLU A 323 -31.33 9.71 -134.96
N GLN A 324 -31.32 10.87 -135.61
CA GLN A 324 -30.97 12.14 -134.98
C GLN A 324 -31.99 12.61 -133.92
N HIS A 325 -33.29 12.38 -134.16
CA HIS A 325 -34.32 12.72 -133.16
C HIS A 325 -34.33 11.79 -131.94
N ALA A 326 -34.07 10.49 -132.12
CA ALA A 326 -33.95 9.55 -131.02
C ALA A 326 -32.71 9.84 -130.13
N ALA A 327 -31.61 10.28 -130.74
CA ALA A 327 -30.41 10.70 -130.01
C ALA A 327 -30.63 12.01 -129.22
N ALA A 328 -31.36 12.97 -129.79
CA ALA A 328 -31.66 14.25 -129.14
C ALA A 328 -32.57 14.11 -127.91
N LEU A 329 -33.60 13.25 -127.98
CA LEU A 329 -34.49 12.95 -126.85
C LEU A 329 -33.79 12.24 -125.69
N LYS A 330 -32.84 11.36 -126.00
CA LYS A 330 -32.06 10.66 -124.98
C LYS A 330 -31.07 11.59 -124.27
N ALA A 331 -30.44 12.50 -125.01
CA ALA A 331 -29.52 13.50 -124.45
C ALA A 331 -30.24 14.52 -123.55
N THR A 332 -31.48 14.90 -123.87
CA THR A 332 -32.28 15.81 -123.01
C THR A 332 -32.74 15.11 -121.73
N ALA A 333 -33.20 13.86 -121.81
CA ALA A 333 -33.57 13.09 -120.62
C ALA A 333 -32.37 12.79 -119.69
N GLU A 334 -31.17 12.56 -120.24
CA GLU A 334 -29.94 12.39 -119.46
C GLU A 334 -29.49 13.71 -118.82
N ALA A 335 -29.71 14.87 -119.48
CA ALA A 335 -29.43 16.19 -118.93
C ALA A 335 -30.38 16.56 -117.77
N ASP A 336 -31.68 16.28 -117.90
CA ASP A 336 -32.67 16.56 -116.86
C ASP A 336 -32.47 15.65 -115.63
N ALA A 337 -32.13 14.37 -115.84
CA ALA A 337 -31.78 13.46 -114.76
C ALA A 337 -30.47 13.83 -114.04
N ALA A 338 -29.51 14.43 -114.75
CA ALA A 338 -28.30 14.97 -114.15
C ALA A 338 -28.59 16.25 -113.35
N ALA A 339 -29.42 17.16 -113.88
CA ALA A 339 -29.80 18.40 -113.20
C ALA A 339 -30.55 18.16 -111.89
N LEU A 340 -31.46 17.18 -111.85
CA LEU A 340 -32.18 16.80 -110.62
C LEU A 340 -31.26 16.17 -109.55
N ARG A 341 -30.21 15.44 -109.95
CA ARG A 341 -29.23 14.89 -109.01
C ARG A 341 -28.34 15.98 -108.42
N THR A 342 -27.89 16.93 -109.23
CA THR A 342 -27.09 18.07 -108.74
C THR A 342 -27.91 18.95 -107.79
N ALA A 343 -29.18 19.22 -108.09
CA ALA A 343 -30.06 19.99 -107.19
C ALA A 343 -30.30 19.27 -105.85
N ALA A 344 -30.47 17.94 -105.85
CA ALA A 344 -30.59 17.16 -104.63
C ALA A 344 -29.28 17.09 -103.82
N GLU A 345 -28.12 17.03 -104.49
CA GLU A 345 -26.81 17.09 -103.83
C GLU A 345 -26.51 18.47 -103.24
N ASP A 346 -26.94 19.55 -103.91
CA ASP A 346 -26.80 20.94 -103.44
C ASP A 346 -27.67 21.26 -102.22
N GLU A 347 -28.82 20.61 -102.02
CA GLU A 347 -29.64 20.77 -100.81
C GLU A 347 -29.17 19.91 -99.62
N VAL A 348 -28.68 18.68 -99.87
CA VAL A 348 -28.24 17.77 -98.81
C VAL A 348 -26.85 18.15 -98.26
N GLY A 349 -25.99 18.75 -99.08
CA GLY A 349 -24.66 19.25 -98.68
C GLY A 349 -24.65 20.18 -97.47
N PRO A 350 -25.37 21.33 -97.49
CA PRO A 350 -25.38 22.28 -96.39
C PRO A 350 -26.04 21.71 -95.12
N LEU A 351 -27.08 20.88 -95.24
CA LEU A 351 -27.70 20.21 -94.09
C LEU A 351 -26.75 19.23 -93.40
N ARG A 352 -25.90 18.51 -94.15
CA ARG A 352 -24.87 17.62 -93.57
C ARG A 352 -23.78 18.39 -92.84
N VAL A 353 -23.36 19.53 -93.39
CA VAL A 353 -22.37 20.42 -92.74
C VAL A 353 -22.95 21.03 -91.46
N GLN A 354 -24.23 21.43 -91.48
CA GLN A 354 -24.92 21.98 -90.31
C GLN A 354 -25.13 20.93 -89.21
N ALA A 355 -25.49 19.70 -89.56
CA ALA A 355 -25.60 18.58 -88.61
C ALA A 355 -24.23 18.23 -87.98
N GLN A 356 -23.15 18.23 -88.76
CA GLN A 356 -21.79 18.01 -88.25
C GLN A 356 -21.31 19.17 -87.35
N ALA A 357 -21.70 20.41 -87.64
CA ALA A 357 -21.38 21.57 -86.81
C ALA A 357 -22.11 21.50 -85.46
N LEU A 358 -23.41 21.20 -85.46
CA LEU A 358 -24.20 21.02 -84.22
C LEU A 358 -23.69 19.85 -83.38
N GLN A 359 -23.24 18.76 -84.00
CA GLN A 359 -22.67 17.62 -83.28
C GLN A 359 -21.33 17.97 -82.62
N LYS A 360 -20.45 18.72 -83.30
CA LYS A 360 -19.20 19.23 -82.70
C LYS A 360 -19.47 20.21 -81.56
N GLU A 361 -20.44 21.11 -81.73
CA GLU A 361 -20.81 22.08 -80.71
C GLU A 361 -21.38 21.38 -79.45
N ALA A 362 -22.19 20.34 -79.64
CA ALA A 362 -22.69 19.50 -78.55
C ALA A 362 -21.55 18.74 -77.84
N GLU A 363 -20.60 18.17 -78.56
CA GLU A 363 -19.42 17.50 -77.98
C GLU A 363 -18.53 18.47 -77.18
N GLU A 364 -18.32 19.69 -77.69
CA GLU A 364 -17.57 20.72 -76.97
C GLU A 364 -18.30 21.20 -75.71
N GLN A 365 -19.63 21.34 -75.74
CA GLN A 365 -20.41 21.70 -74.55
C GLN A 365 -20.38 20.59 -73.49
N VAL A 366 -20.52 19.32 -73.88
CA VAL A 366 -20.39 18.17 -72.97
C VAL A 366 -19.00 18.16 -72.32
N LYS A 367 -17.95 18.41 -73.10
CA LYS A 367 -16.57 18.46 -72.58
C LYS A 367 -16.38 19.60 -71.57
N ARG A 368 -16.93 20.79 -71.84
CA ARG A 368 -16.88 21.93 -70.89
C ARG A 368 -17.64 21.63 -69.60
N HIS A 369 -18.80 20.97 -69.67
CA HIS A 369 -19.54 20.58 -68.48
C HIS A 369 -18.80 19.52 -67.64
N ILE A 370 -18.12 18.57 -68.27
CA ILE A 370 -17.28 17.58 -67.56
C ILE A 370 -16.09 18.29 -66.87
N GLU A 371 -15.37 19.16 -67.58
CA GLU A 371 -14.24 19.90 -67.01
C GLU A 371 -14.68 20.83 -65.86
N GLN A 372 -15.87 21.42 -65.96
CA GLN A 372 -16.46 22.23 -64.88
C GLN A 372 -16.83 21.36 -63.66
N ALA A 373 -17.50 20.23 -63.87
CA ALA A 373 -17.86 19.31 -62.80
C ALA A 373 -16.63 18.74 -62.08
N GLU A 374 -15.54 18.45 -62.82
CA GLU A 374 -14.27 18.02 -62.23
C GLU A 374 -13.61 19.11 -61.38
N ARG A 375 -13.67 20.37 -61.81
CA ARG A 375 -13.15 21.52 -61.03
C ARG A 375 -13.95 21.74 -59.76
N GLU A 376 -15.28 21.67 -59.83
CA GLU A 376 -16.17 21.80 -58.67
C GLU A 376 -15.97 20.64 -57.69
N ALA A 377 -15.84 19.40 -58.19
CA ALA A 377 -15.53 18.25 -57.37
C ALA A 377 -14.14 18.34 -56.71
N ALA A 378 -13.14 18.89 -57.40
CA ALA A 378 -11.82 19.12 -56.83
C ALA A 378 -11.80 20.24 -55.77
N ALA A 379 -12.60 21.30 -55.97
CA ALA A 379 -12.77 22.38 -55.00
C ALA A 379 -13.44 21.87 -53.72
N LEU A 380 -14.54 21.13 -53.84
CA LEU A 380 -15.25 20.51 -52.70
C LEU A 380 -14.35 19.54 -51.92
N ARG A 381 -13.50 18.75 -52.60
CA ARG A 381 -12.52 17.88 -51.93
C ARG A 381 -11.48 18.68 -51.16
N ARG A 382 -10.99 19.79 -51.71
CA ARG A 382 -10.03 20.66 -51.01
C ARG A 382 -10.65 21.32 -49.77
N GLU A 383 -11.89 21.81 -49.86
CA GLU A 383 -12.60 22.34 -48.69
C GLU A 383 -12.82 21.26 -47.64
N ALA A 384 -13.26 20.06 -48.03
CA ALA A 384 -13.43 18.93 -47.10
C ALA A 384 -12.10 18.54 -46.42
N GLU A 385 -10.98 18.52 -47.15
CA GLU A 385 -9.65 18.26 -46.59
C GLU A 385 -9.22 19.36 -45.61
N GLN A 386 -9.51 20.64 -45.92
CA GLN A 386 -9.24 21.77 -45.03
C GLN A 386 -10.09 21.72 -43.76
N HIS A 387 -11.38 21.43 -43.87
CA HIS A 387 -12.25 21.23 -42.70
C HIS A 387 -11.78 20.04 -41.86
N ALA A 388 -11.43 18.92 -42.48
CA ALA A 388 -10.88 17.76 -41.77
C ALA A 388 -9.53 18.05 -41.10
N SER A 389 -8.70 18.92 -41.68
CA SER A 389 -7.44 19.38 -41.09
C SER A 389 -7.69 20.26 -39.86
N VAL A 390 -8.59 21.24 -39.98
CA VAL A 390 -8.96 22.14 -38.86
C VAL A 390 -9.55 21.33 -37.71
N VAL A 391 -10.51 20.45 -37.97
CA VAL A 391 -11.12 19.59 -36.93
C VAL A 391 -10.06 18.71 -36.26
N ARG A 392 -9.13 18.11 -37.01
CA ARG A 392 -8.04 17.32 -36.43
C ARG A 392 -7.11 18.18 -35.56
N ALA A 393 -6.77 19.38 -35.99
CA ALA A 393 -5.96 20.30 -35.22
C ALA A 393 -6.65 20.75 -33.93
N THR A 394 -7.96 21.05 -33.97
CA THR A 394 -8.75 21.42 -32.80
C THR A 394 -8.83 20.27 -31.79
N ILE A 395 -9.11 19.05 -32.26
CA ILE A 395 -9.15 17.85 -31.40
C ILE A 395 -7.79 17.62 -30.73
N GLU A 396 -6.68 17.74 -31.49
CA GLU A 396 -5.35 17.57 -30.91
C GLU A 396 -5.05 18.64 -29.86
N GLN A 397 -5.44 19.89 -30.12
CA GLN A 397 -5.27 21.00 -29.17
C GLN A 397 -6.08 20.78 -27.89
N GLU A 398 -7.34 20.35 -28.01
CA GLU A 398 -8.18 19.99 -26.85
C GLU A 398 -7.61 18.80 -26.08
N ARG A 399 -7.04 17.80 -26.75
CA ARG A 399 -6.38 16.66 -26.10
C ARG A 399 -5.14 17.09 -25.33
N VAL A 400 -4.33 18.00 -25.87
CA VAL A 400 -3.16 18.55 -25.17
C VAL A 400 -3.61 19.33 -23.93
N VAL A 401 -4.60 20.21 -24.07
CA VAL A 401 -5.15 20.97 -22.93
C VAL A 401 -5.72 20.05 -21.85
N ALA A 402 -6.48 19.02 -22.23
CA ALA A 402 -7.03 18.05 -21.27
C ALA A 402 -5.92 17.24 -20.57
N ARG A 403 -4.86 16.85 -21.31
CA ARG A 403 -3.71 16.14 -20.74
C ARG A 403 -2.93 17.01 -19.76
N ASP A 404 -2.71 18.28 -20.10
CA ASP A 404 -1.98 19.22 -19.24
C ASP A 404 -2.78 19.57 -17.98
N ALA A 405 -4.11 19.70 -18.10
CA ALA A 405 -5.01 19.87 -16.95
C ALA A 405 -4.96 18.66 -16.00
N LEU A 406 -5.06 17.44 -16.54
CA LEU A 406 -4.94 16.22 -15.74
C LEU A 406 -3.56 16.09 -15.06
N ALA A 407 -2.50 16.46 -15.76
CA ALA A 407 -1.14 16.47 -15.20
C ALA A 407 -0.99 17.51 -14.07
N ALA A 408 -1.67 18.66 -14.17
CA ALA A 408 -1.68 19.66 -13.12
C ALA A 408 -2.46 19.19 -11.88
N GLU A 409 -3.63 18.56 -12.07
CA GLU A 409 -4.41 17.99 -10.97
C GLU A 409 -3.65 16.87 -10.24
N LEU A 410 -2.98 15.98 -10.98
CA LEU A 410 -2.16 14.92 -10.38
C LEU A 410 -0.98 15.49 -9.59
N ARG A 411 -0.35 16.57 -10.07
CA ARG A 411 0.70 17.27 -9.31
C ARG A 411 0.14 17.89 -8.03
N GLN A 412 -1.00 18.57 -8.13
CA GLN A 412 -1.65 19.17 -6.96
C GLN A 412 -2.03 18.12 -5.91
N SER A 413 -2.59 16.99 -6.32
CA SER A 413 -2.92 15.87 -5.43
C SER A 413 -1.67 15.28 -4.77
N ARG A 414 -0.59 15.09 -5.53
CA ARG A 414 0.69 14.61 -5.00
C ARG A 414 1.31 15.59 -4.00
N ASP A 415 1.32 16.88 -4.31
CA ASP A 415 1.88 17.91 -3.44
C ASP A 415 1.07 18.04 -2.14
N ALA A 416 -0.27 17.93 -2.22
CA ALA A 416 -1.14 17.88 -1.06
C ALA A 416 -0.86 16.65 -0.18
N ALA A 417 -0.77 15.45 -0.77
CA ALA A 417 -0.45 14.23 -0.04
C ALA A 417 0.95 14.30 0.61
N GLN A 418 1.92 14.92 -0.06
CA GLN A 418 3.26 15.10 0.48
C GLN A 418 3.29 16.12 1.63
N ALA A 419 2.46 17.18 1.57
CA ALA A 419 2.28 18.12 2.66
C ALA A 419 1.64 17.45 3.88
N GLU A 420 0.62 16.61 3.69
CA GLU A 420 -0.01 15.84 4.77
C GLU A 420 0.98 14.86 5.43
N LEU A 421 1.75 14.10 4.64
CA LEU A 421 2.79 13.22 5.18
C LEU A 421 3.85 13.98 5.98
N THR A 422 4.21 15.18 5.53
CA THR A 422 5.16 16.05 6.27
C THR A 422 4.56 16.54 7.58
N ALA A 423 3.28 16.92 7.57
CA ALA A 423 2.56 17.35 8.78
C ALA A 423 2.42 16.20 9.80
N ILE A 424 2.11 14.98 9.34
CA ILE A 424 2.03 13.79 10.21
C ILE A 424 3.39 13.49 10.84
N ARG A 425 4.49 13.57 10.07
CA ARG A 425 5.85 13.37 10.61
C ARG A 425 6.19 14.41 11.67
N GLN A 426 5.93 15.69 11.40
CA GLN A 426 6.17 16.77 12.37
C GLN A 426 5.33 16.61 13.64
N ALA A 427 4.06 16.21 13.50
CA ALA A 427 3.19 15.93 14.65
C ALA A 427 3.71 14.75 15.48
N THR A 428 4.19 13.70 14.82
CA THR A 428 4.76 12.51 15.48
C THR A 428 6.06 12.85 16.20
N GLU A 429 6.94 13.63 15.58
CA GLU A 429 8.19 14.12 16.20
C GLU A 429 7.91 15.02 17.40
N ALA A 430 6.93 15.93 17.28
CA ALA A 430 6.51 16.80 18.38
C ALA A 430 5.94 15.99 19.55
N TYR A 431 5.11 14.98 19.28
CA TYR A 431 4.58 14.08 20.29
C TYR A 431 5.70 13.28 20.98
N ALA A 432 6.64 12.73 20.21
CA ALA A 432 7.80 12.02 20.77
C ALA A 432 8.70 12.94 21.61
N ALA A 433 8.87 14.20 21.21
CA ALA A 433 9.60 15.19 22.01
C ALA A 433 8.86 15.52 23.32
N GLN A 434 7.54 15.66 23.28
CA GLN A 434 6.72 15.89 24.46
C GLN A 434 6.80 14.72 25.44
N MET A 435 6.72 13.48 24.95
CA MET A 435 6.87 12.29 25.78
C MET A 435 8.26 12.20 26.42
N ARG A 436 9.32 12.53 25.68
CA ARG A 436 10.69 12.59 26.23
C ARG A 436 10.83 13.65 27.32
N SER A 437 10.32 14.86 27.07
CA SER A 437 10.37 15.93 28.07
C SER A 437 9.58 15.59 29.33
N ALA A 438 8.41 14.94 29.20
CA ALA A 438 7.65 14.45 30.34
C ALA A 438 8.41 13.38 31.14
N ALA A 439 8.99 12.39 30.45
CA ALA A 439 9.80 11.35 31.08
C ALA A 439 11.04 11.93 31.80
N GLU A 440 11.69 12.93 31.22
CA GLU A 440 12.83 13.62 31.83
C GLU A 440 12.42 14.47 33.04
N SER A 441 11.27 15.13 32.99
CA SER A 441 10.70 15.82 34.15
C SER A 441 10.34 14.87 35.29
N ASP A 442 9.81 13.69 34.98
CA ASP A 442 9.52 12.67 35.98
C ASP A 442 10.79 12.06 36.56
N ALA A 443 11.79 11.76 35.72
CA ALA A 443 13.08 11.26 36.17
C ALA A 443 13.80 12.28 37.08
N THR A 444 13.79 13.57 36.73
CA THR A 444 14.37 14.63 37.57
C THR A 444 13.61 14.80 38.89
N ARG A 445 12.27 14.71 38.87
CA ARG A 445 11.46 14.73 40.09
C ARG A 445 11.77 13.54 41.00
N LEU A 446 11.81 12.33 40.46
CA LEU A 446 12.13 11.11 41.21
C LEU A 446 13.55 11.15 41.79
N ARG A 447 14.54 11.67 41.04
CA ARG A 447 15.90 11.91 41.58
C ARG A 447 15.89 12.95 42.70
N GLY A 448 15.10 14.00 42.58
CA GLY A 448 14.94 15.02 43.62
C GLY A 448 14.32 14.45 44.91
N GLU A 449 13.28 13.63 44.76
CA GLU A 449 12.63 12.91 45.87
C GLU A 449 13.61 11.92 46.54
N ALA A 450 14.35 11.15 45.76
CA ALA A 450 15.37 10.22 46.28
C ALA A 450 16.52 10.95 47.00
N ALA A 451 17.00 12.07 46.46
CA ALA A 451 18.02 12.89 47.11
C ALA A 451 17.52 13.52 48.43
N ALA A 452 16.25 13.94 48.47
CA ALA A 452 15.63 14.43 49.70
C ALA A 452 15.51 13.33 50.76
N MET A 453 15.08 12.12 50.37
CA MET A 453 15.02 10.97 51.26
C MET A 453 16.40 10.58 51.80
N HIS A 454 17.43 10.60 50.95
CA HIS A 454 18.81 10.37 51.39
C HIS A 454 19.32 11.45 52.35
N ALA A 455 19.04 12.73 52.08
CA ALA A 455 19.42 13.82 52.98
C ALA A 455 18.71 13.72 54.34
N GLU A 456 17.45 13.28 54.36
CA GLU A 456 16.70 13.02 55.60
C GLU A 456 17.26 11.81 56.36
N ALA A 457 17.61 10.72 55.67
CA ALA A 457 18.27 9.57 56.27
C ALA A 457 19.63 9.93 56.89
N GLU A 458 20.44 10.74 56.20
CA GLU A 458 21.73 11.23 56.73
C GLU A 458 21.55 12.18 57.93
N ARG A 459 20.49 13.00 57.95
CA ARG A 459 20.13 13.78 59.15
C ARG A 459 19.73 12.87 60.31
N MET A 460 18.87 11.89 60.08
CA MET A 460 18.48 10.93 61.13
C MET A 460 19.68 10.15 61.68
N ARG A 461 20.65 9.80 60.83
CA ARG A 461 21.94 9.23 61.29
C ARG A 461 22.77 10.22 62.10
N GLY A 462 22.86 11.47 61.64
CA GLY A 462 23.52 12.54 62.39
C GLY A 462 22.91 12.70 63.79
N ASP A 463 21.59 12.75 63.89
CA ASP A 463 20.87 12.87 65.15
C ASP A 463 21.06 11.62 66.03
N ALA A 464 21.01 10.42 65.44
CA ALA A 464 21.27 9.17 66.16
C ALA A 464 22.70 9.10 66.72
N THR A 465 23.71 9.50 65.94
CA THR A 465 25.11 9.53 66.41
C THR A 465 25.34 10.55 67.52
N GLN A 466 24.66 11.71 67.47
CA GLN A 466 24.66 12.68 68.56
C GLN A 466 24.02 12.09 69.83
N LEU A 467 22.88 11.41 69.69
CA LEU A 467 22.20 10.77 70.81
C LEU A 467 23.07 9.67 71.45
N VAL A 468 23.78 8.87 70.64
CA VAL A 468 24.76 7.88 71.13
C VAL A 468 25.92 8.56 71.86
N ALA A 469 26.41 9.70 71.38
CA ALA A 469 27.47 10.46 72.06
C ALA A 469 26.99 11.05 73.41
N GLU A 470 25.80 11.64 73.45
CA GLU A 470 25.17 12.12 74.69
C GLU A 470 24.96 10.97 75.69
N MET A 471 24.59 9.79 75.21
CA MET A 471 24.44 8.59 76.02
C MET A 471 25.76 8.10 76.60
N HIS A 472 26.83 8.09 75.80
CA HIS A 472 28.16 7.81 76.31
C HIS A 472 28.56 8.83 77.39
N GLN A 473 28.26 10.10 77.20
CA GLN A 473 28.54 11.13 78.20
C GLN A 473 27.76 10.87 79.50
N LEU A 474 26.44 10.68 79.43
CA LEU A 474 25.60 10.35 80.60
C LEU A 474 26.07 9.09 81.33
N ARG A 475 26.54 8.07 80.59
CA ARG A 475 27.08 6.84 81.18
C ARG A 475 28.40 7.11 81.91
N THR A 476 29.29 7.90 81.34
CA THR A 476 30.54 8.29 82.01
C THR A 476 30.27 9.16 83.24
N GLU A 477 29.30 10.07 83.18
CA GLU A 477 28.86 10.87 84.33
C GLU A 477 28.26 9.97 85.43
N ALA A 478 27.45 8.98 85.07
CA ALA A 478 26.91 7.99 86.02
C ALA A 478 28.03 7.13 86.66
N GLU A 479 29.05 6.72 85.90
CA GLU A 479 30.22 6.02 86.43
C GLU A 479 31.05 6.89 87.38
N GLN A 480 31.24 8.17 87.04
CA GLN A 480 31.91 9.12 87.92
C GLN A 480 31.13 9.35 89.22
N LEU A 481 29.79 9.49 89.14
CA LEU A 481 28.93 9.61 90.32
C LEU A 481 28.99 8.34 91.18
N ARG A 482 29.02 7.15 90.58
CA ARG A 482 29.22 5.88 91.31
C ARG A 482 30.59 5.81 91.99
N ALA A 483 31.65 6.27 91.32
CA ALA A 483 32.98 6.35 91.91
C ALA A 483 33.04 7.36 93.07
N GLN A 484 32.35 8.49 92.95
CA GLN A 484 32.19 9.47 94.02
C GLN A 484 31.41 8.89 95.21
N LEU A 485 30.31 8.16 94.96
CA LEU A 485 29.56 7.42 95.97
C LEU A 485 30.43 6.38 96.68
N ALA A 486 31.22 5.60 95.94
CA ALA A 486 32.12 4.59 96.51
C ALA A 486 33.21 5.24 97.39
N LYS A 487 33.75 6.39 96.96
CA LYS A 487 34.70 7.17 97.76
C LYS A 487 34.03 7.73 99.03
N ALA A 488 32.85 8.33 98.91
CA ALA A 488 32.11 8.85 100.05
C ALA A 488 31.70 7.74 101.04
N HIS A 489 31.35 6.55 100.55
CA HIS A 489 31.13 5.37 101.39
C HIS A 489 32.40 4.97 102.17
N LYS A 490 33.56 4.97 101.50
CA LYS A 490 34.83 4.68 102.15
C LYS A 490 35.19 5.73 103.21
N ASP A 491 35.03 7.02 102.88
CA ASP A 491 35.26 8.13 103.82
C ASP A 491 34.29 8.04 105.01
N ALA A 492 33.04 7.61 104.80
CA ALA A 492 32.06 7.35 105.86
C ALA A 492 32.44 6.15 106.75
N GLU A 493 32.95 5.06 106.17
CA GLU A 493 33.46 3.93 106.94
C GLU A 493 34.70 4.30 107.76
N GLU A 494 35.61 5.11 107.20
CA GLU A 494 36.77 5.64 107.92
C GLU A 494 36.34 6.57 109.07
N ALA A 495 35.37 7.45 108.84
CA ALA A 495 34.79 8.29 109.88
C ALA A 495 34.09 7.47 110.98
N ARG A 496 33.40 6.38 110.59
CA ARG A 496 32.76 5.45 111.53
C ARG A 496 33.80 4.69 112.35
N ARG A 497 34.88 4.20 111.73
CA ARG A 497 36.01 3.58 112.44
C ARG A 497 36.67 4.55 113.40
N ALA A 498 36.91 5.79 112.98
CA ALA A 498 37.45 6.84 113.85
C ALA A 498 36.51 7.16 115.02
N ALA A 499 35.19 7.11 114.82
CA ALA A 499 34.21 7.27 115.88
C ALA A 499 34.18 6.07 116.85
N GLU A 500 34.30 4.84 116.34
CA GLU A 500 34.41 3.62 117.15
C GLU A 500 35.74 3.59 117.94
N GLU A 501 36.86 4.01 117.34
CA GLU A 501 38.14 4.23 118.02
C GLU A 501 38.04 5.30 119.12
N ALA A 502 37.39 6.43 118.84
CA ALA A 502 37.13 7.47 119.84
C ALA A 502 36.23 6.98 120.99
N GLN A 503 35.25 6.11 120.71
CA GLN A 503 34.41 5.47 121.72
C GLN A 503 35.19 4.44 122.57
N THR A 504 36.09 3.66 121.97
CA THR A 504 36.95 2.72 122.71
C THR A 504 38.00 3.44 123.57
N GLU A 505 38.55 4.57 123.13
CA GLU A 505 39.39 5.45 123.96
C GLU A 505 38.60 6.10 125.11
N LEU A 506 37.33 6.46 124.90
CA LEU A 506 36.44 6.93 125.96
C LEU A 506 36.15 5.82 126.99
N ALA A 507 36.02 4.57 126.56
CA ALA A 507 35.78 3.40 127.42
C ALA A 507 37.00 2.99 128.27
N LYS A 508 38.22 3.39 127.90
CA LYS A 508 39.44 3.18 128.70
C LYS A 508 39.59 4.17 129.86
N VAL A 509 38.79 5.25 129.91
CA VAL A 509 38.82 6.23 131.00
C VAL A 509 37.93 5.75 132.16
N ARG A 510 38.52 5.03 133.13
CA ARG A 510 37.92 4.75 134.44
C ARG A 510 38.54 5.70 135.49
N PRO A 511 37.76 6.48 136.26
CA PRO A 511 38.28 7.62 137.00
C PRO A 511 38.75 7.27 138.43
N PRO A 512 39.71 8.04 138.97
CA PRO A 512 39.69 8.45 140.38
C PRO A 512 39.37 9.94 140.52
N ALA A 513 38.81 10.31 141.67
CA ALA A 513 38.19 11.59 141.96
C ALA A 513 39.10 12.83 141.78
N GLY A 514 38.53 13.89 141.20
CA GLY A 514 39.04 15.26 141.28
C GLY A 514 40.02 15.65 140.16
N ALA A 515 39.66 16.72 139.42
CA ALA A 515 40.44 17.38 138.36
C ALA A 515 40.56 16.65 137.01
N GLY A 516 39.57 16.83 136.12
CA GLY A 516 39.65 16.35 134.73
C GLY A 516 38.57 16.85 133.76
N GLY A 517 37.87 17.96 134.05
CA GLY A 517 36.72 18.43 133.26
C GLY A 517 37.02 18.92 131.83
N LYS A 518 38.29 19.10 131.45
CA LYS A 518 38.68 19.52 130.09
C LYS A 518 38.86 18.35 129.12
N GLN A 519 39.38 17.20 129.58
CA GLN A 519 39.65 16.06 128.70
C GLN A 519 38.37 15.30 128.33
N VAL A 520 37.43 15.12 129.27
CA VAL A 520 36.13 14.45 129.00
C VAL A 520 35.23 15.33 128.12
N ARG A 521 35.22 16.67 128.31
CA ARG A 521 34.50 17.58 127.41
C ARG A 521 35.13 17.62 126.01
N ALA A 522 36.45 17.62 125.90
CA ALA A 522 37.13 17.57 124.60
C ALA A 522 36.86 16.23 123.87
N ALA A 523 36.86 15.10 124.58
CA ALA A 523 36.52 13.80 124.00
C ALA A 523 35.04 13.70 123.61
N THR A 524 34.12 14.18 124.44
CA THR A 524 32.67 14.22 124.13
C THR A 524 32.37 15.16 122.96
N GLN A 525 33.06 16.30 122.86
CA GLN A 525 32.95 17.20 121.70
C GLN A 525 33.51 16.56 120.42
N ARG A 526 34.59 15.77 120.51
CA ARG A 526 35.13 15.03 119.36
C ARG A 526 34.19 13.92 118.90
N VAL A 527 33.59 13.16 119.82
CA VAL A 527 32.59 12.14 119.49
C VAL A 527 31.33 12.78 118.88
N LYS A 528 30.87 13.92 119.42
CA LYS A 528 29.75 14.67 118.87
C LYS A 528 30.06 15.22 117.47
N ALA A 529 31.22 15.84 117.27
CA ALA A 529 31.65 16.34 115.97
C ALA A 529 31.84 15.20 114.95
N ALA A 530 32.33 14.03 115.37
CA ALA A 530 32.45 12.86 114.51
C ALA A 530 31.08 12.27 114.12
N ALA A 531 30.12 12.24 115.06
CA ALA A 531 28.75 11.80 114.78
C ALA A 531 27.99 12.78 113.87
N GLU A 532 28.15 14.09 114.08
CA GLU A 532 27.58 15.13 113.21
C GLU A 532 28.21 15.09 111.81
N HIS A 533 29.51 14.84 111.70
CA HIS A 533 30.19 14.63 110.42
C HIS A 533 29.70 13.35 109.71
N ALA A 534 29.52 12.25 110.44
CA ALA A 534 29.00 11.00 109.87
C ALA A 534 27.55 11.15 109.39
N ALA A 535 26.70 11.88 110.11
CA ALA A 535 25.32 12.18 109.70
C ALA A 535 25.28 13.06 108.44
N ALA A 536 26.11 14.11 108.38
CA ALA A 536 26.20 14.98 107.20
C ALA A 536 26.71 14.23 105.95
N VAL A 537 27.64 13.29 106.13
CA VAL A 537 28.12 12.42 105.03
C VAL A 537 27.03 11.44 104.59
N ALA A 538 26.21 10.91 105.51
CA ALA A 538 25.10 10.02 105.19
C ALA A 538 23.97 10.71 104.41
N ASP A 539 23.59 11.93 104.80
CA ASP A 539 22.59 12.72 104.05
C ASP A 539 23.12 13.07 102.65
N GLY A 540 24.39 13.45 102.52
CA GLY A 540 25.02 13.70 101.22
C GLY A 540 25.10 12.45 100.32
N LEU A 541 25.24 11.26 100.90
CA LEU A 541 25.22 9.97 100.20
C LEU A 541 23.82 9.62 99.67
N ALA A 542 22.76 9.90 100.44
CA ALA A 542 21.38 9.67 100.01
C ALA A 542 21.00 10.54 98.80
N ASP A 543 21.30 11.84 98.85
CA ASP A 543 21.05 12.77 97.74
C ASP A 543 21.89 12.42 96.49
N ALA A 544 23.09 11.83 96.67
CA ALA A 544 23.92 11.39 95.55
C ALA A 544 23.41 10.08 94.93
N ALA A 545 22.86 9.16 95.72
CA ALA A 545 22.28 7.91 95.24
C ALA A 545 21.01 8.14 94.43
N GLU A 546 20.12 9.02 94.87
CA GLU A 546 18.89 9.37 94.15
C GLU A 546 19.20 10.00 92.77
N ARG A 547 20.22 10.87 92.71
CA ARG A 547 20.71 11.45 91.45
C ARG A 547 21.31 10.40 90.51
N ALA A 548 22.02 9.40 91.03
CA ALA A 548 22.62 8.34 90.22
C ALA A 548 21.58 7.34 89.67
N GLU A 549 20.49 7.10 90.41
CA GLU A 549 19.39 6.25 89.93
C GLU A 549 18.56 6.96 88.85
N ALA A 550 18.30 8.26 89.01
CA ALA A 550 17.59 9.07 88.03
C ALA A 550 18.36 9.16 86.69
N THR A 551 19.68 9.36 86.73
CA THR A 551 20.51 9.36 85.51
C THR A 551 20.59 7.98 84.87
N GLY A 552 20.61 6.90 85.65
CA GLY A 552 20.59 5.53 85.16
C GLY A 552 19.31 5.17 84.38
N LYS A 553 18.13 5.50 84.92
CA LYS A 553 16.84 5.24 84.24
C LYS A 553 16.69 6.06 82.97
N SER A 554 17.16 7.32 82.99
CA SER A 554 17.16 8.17 81.79
C SER A 554 18.04 7.58 80.68
N ALA A 555 19.22 7.05 81.03
CA ALA A 555 20.14 6.42 80.08
C ALA A 555 19.63 5.07 79.53
N GLU A 556 18.77 4.34 80.23
CA GLU A 556 18.21 3.09 79.70
C GLU A 556 17.06 3.34 78.70
N SER A 557 16.18 4.30 79.03
CA SER A 557 15.06 4.69 78.15
C SER A 557 15.51 5.30 76.83
N ALA A 558 16.61 6.06 76.82
CA ALA A 558 17.18 6.64 75.61
C ALA A 558 17.90 5.60 74.73
N GLY A 559 18.34 4.46 75.30
CA GLY A 559 19.04 3.42 74.56
C GLY A 559 18.13 2.65 73.64
N VAL A 560 16.94 2.30 74.15
CA VAL A 560 15.87 1.66 73.36
C VAL A 560 15.38 2.58 72.24
N ALA A 561 15.35 3.90 72.47
CA ALA A 561 14.97 4.88 71.46
C ALA A 561 16.02 5.07 70.35
N ALA A 562 17.31 5.06 70.70
CA ALA A 562 18.41 5.17 69.73
C ALA A 562 18.50 3.95 68.81
N GLU A 563 18.36 2.74 69.37
CA GLU A 563 18.38 1.49 68.60
C GLU A 563 17.18 1.39 67.64
N ALA A 564 15.99 1.83 68.07
CA ALA A 564 14.82 1.91 67.20
C ALA A 564 14.96 2.94 66.07
N ALA A 565 15.65 4.07 66.32
CA ALA A 565 15.91 5.09 65.31
C ALA A 565 16.92 4.62 64.25
N GLU A 566 17.98 3.90 64.66
CA GLU A 566 18.99 3.36 63.76
C GLU A 566 18.40 2.30 62.81
N VAL A 567 17.59 1.37 63.32
CA VAL A 567 16.89 0.37 62.50
C VAL A 567 15.92 1.01 61.50
N SER A 568 15.25 2.08 61.90
CA SER A 568 14.34 2.83 61.03
C SER A 568 15.07 3.61 59.93
N ALA A 569 16.25 4.18 60.24
CA ALA A 569 17.09 4.87 59.26
C ALA A 569 17.71 3.91 58.24
N GLU A 570 18.11 2.71 58.67
CA GLU A 570 18.66 1.67 57.80
C GLU A 570 17.60 1.12 56.82
N ALA A 571 16.36 0.94 57.30
CA ALA A 571 15.23 0.55 56.47
C ALA A 571 14.88 1.62 55.41
N ALA A 572 14.93 2.90 55.78
CA ALA A 572 14.69 4.01 54.87
C ALA A 572 15.76 4.11 53.77
N LYS A 573 17.04 3.88 54.11
CA LYS A 573 18.14 3.83 53.13
C LYS A 573 17.99 2.67 52.14
N ALA A 574 17.68 1.47 52.63
CA ALA A 574 17.47 0.30 51.77
C ALA A 574 16.31 0.51 50.77
N GLN A 575 15.27 1.24 51.18
CA GLN A 575 14.15 1.59 50.31
C GLN A 575 14.53 2.65 49.26
N ALA A 576 15.41 3.61 49.60
CA ALA A 576 15.96 4.58 48.65
C ALA A 576 16.91 3.93 47.63
N GLU A 577 17.78 3.02 48.05
CA GLU A 577 18.66 2.25 47.16
C GLU A 577 17.87 1.38 46.16
N LYS A 578 16.74 0.81 46.59
CA LYS A 578 15.84 0.03 45.71
C LYS A 578 15.12 0.88 44.67
N LEU A 579 14.89 2.17 44.94
CA LEU A 579 14.35 3.13 43.97
C LEU A 579 15.43 3.64 43.00
N VAL A 580 16.69 3.72 43.45
CA VAL A 580 17.85 4.09 42.61
C VAL A 580 18.32 2.94 41.71
N SER A 581 18.29 1.68 42.19
CA SER A 581 18.71 0.51 41.39
C SER A 581 17.79 0.18 40.21
N ALA A 582 16.60 0.81 40.14
CA ALA A 582 15.77 0.81 38.94
C ALA A 582 16.31 1.76 37.84
N THR A 583 17.40 2.49 38.10
CA THR A 583 17.91 3.58 37.25
C THR A 583 19.44 3.82 37.39
N ASP A 584 20.28 2.77 37.50
CA ASP A 584 21.75 2.92 37.59
C ASP A 584 22.46 2.55 36.26
N PRO A 585 23.23 3.47 35.60
CA PRO A 585 23.72 3.28 34.24
C PRO A 585 25.16 2.74 34.10
N GLU A 586 25.91 2.47 35.17
CA GLU A 586 27.37 2.21 35.07
C GLU A 586 27.78 0.78 34.68
N ASN A 587 26.85 -0.20 34.60
CA ASN A 587 27.14 -1.49 33.98
C ASN A 587 25.84 -2.17 33.50
N THR A 588 25.44 -1.91 32.25
CA THR A 588 24.20 -2.47 31.70
C THR A 588 24.47 -3.83 31.05
N GLN A 589 24.52 -4.90 31.85
CA GLN A 589 24.33 -6.26 31.33
C GLN A 589 22.83 -6.49 31.10
N LEU A 590 22.36 -6.26 29.88
CA LEU A 590 21.01 -6.63 29.47
C LEU A 590 20.99 -8.13 29.12
N ALA A 591 20.69 -8.98 30.10
CA ALA A 591 20.21 -10.33 29.84
C ALA A 591 18.71 -10.22 29.47
N ALA A 592 18.41 -10.23 28.17
CA ALA A 592 17.02 -10.22 27.71
C ALA A 592 16.32 -11.54 28.12
N ALA A 593 15.09 -11.42 28.61
CA ALA A 593 14.23 -12.54 28.97
C ALA A 593 14.02 -13.49 27.78
N THR A 594 13.78 -14.76 28.10
CA THR A 594 13.81 -15.94 27.22
C THR A 594 12.76 -15.97 26.10
N ASP A 595 12.00 -14.91 25.86
CA ASP A 595 10.96 -14.91 24.81
C ASP A 595 10.49 -13.48 24.45
N PRO A 596 11.13 -12.84 23.46
CA PRO A 596 10.32 -12.10 22.48
C PRO A 596 10.82 -12.24 21.02
N ASP A 597 9.89 -12.48 20.09
CA ASP A 597 10.06 -12.62 18.62
C ASP A 597 10.88 -11.51 17.92
N SER A 598 11.18 -10.38 18.57
CA SER A 598 12.06 -9.35 18.05
C SER A 598 12.66 -8.53 19.19
N THR A 599 13.99 -8.55 19.35
CA THR A 599 14.68 -7.78 20.38
C THR A 599 15.37 -6.57 19.77
N GLN A 600 14.80 -5.37 20.02
CA GLN A 600 15.40 -4.09 19.66
C GLN A 600 15.99 -3.42 20.91
N VAL A 601 17.32 -3.27 20.95
CA VAL A 601 18.00 -2.58 22.05
C VAL A 601 18.57 -1.26 21.54
N VAL A 602 18.00 -0.16 22.02
CA VAL A 602 18.46 1.21 21.73
C VAL A 602 19.10 1.77 23.00
N VAL A 603 20.41 1.99 22.99
CA VAL A 603 21.13 2.62 24.12
C VAL A 603 21.52 4.02 23.71
N ALA A 604 20.88 5.02 24.34
CA ALA A 604 21.21 6.44 24.20
C ALA A 604 21.67 6.96 25.57
N GLY A 605 22.98 7.10 25.76
CA GLY A 605 23.57 7.65 26.98
C GLY A 605 24.94 8.25 26.69
N THR A 606 25.20 9.45 27.25
CA THR A 606 26.35 10.31 26.93
C THR A 606 27.62 10.00 27.73
N ALA A 607 27.81 8.78 28.26
CA ALA A 607 29.03 8.37 28.95
C ALA A 607 29.01 6.86 29.28
N ALA A 608 29.21 5.99 28.28
CA ALA A 608 29.39 4.55 28.54
C ALA A 608 30.65 4.04 27.83
N ASP A 609 31.71 3.78 28.60
CA ASP A 609 33.01 3.35 28.09
C ASP A 609 32.98 1.94 27.46
N THR A 610 32.02 1.08 27.81
CA THR A 610 31.88 -0.26 27.20
C THR A 610 30.44 -0.77 27.26
N THR A 611 29.90 -1.19 26.11
CA THR A 611 28.57 -1.80 25.99
C THR A 611 28.70 -3.26 25.54
N GLN A 612 28.21 -4.21 26.36
CA GLN A 612 28.18 -5.64 26.05
C GLN A 612 26.73 -6.14 25.94
N VAL A 613 26.34 -6.59 24.75
CA VAL A 613 25.01 -7.20 24.50
C VAL A 613 25.21 -8.70 24.35
N VAL A 614 24.59 -9.49 25.24
CA VAL A 614 24.67 -10.96 25.22
C VAL A 614 23.27 -11.52 25.08
N THR A 615 22.94 -12.11 23.92
CA THR A 615 21.68 -12.83 23.71
C THR A 615 21.94 -14.34 23.80
N THR A 616 21.22 -15.03 24.69
CA THR A 616 21.37 -16.48 24.94
C THR A 616 20.10 -17.29 24.65
N GLY A 617 19.10 -16.68 24.02
CA GLY A 617 17.85 -17.33 23.61
C GLY A 617 18.01 -18.09 22.29
N ALA A 618 17.31 -19.21 22.17
CA ALA A 618 17.47 -20.21 21.09
C ALA A 618 16.62 -19.95 19.83
N ASP A 619 15.93 -18.82 19.70
CA ASP A 619 15.16 -18.44 18.51
C ASP A 619 14.97 -16.92 18.50
N ALA A 620 15.89 -16.16 17.89
CA ALA A 620 15.72 -14.72 17.68
C ALA A 620 15.90 -14.39 16.19
N ASP A 621 14.78 -14.25 15.46
CA ASP A 621 14.74 -13.97 14.01
C ASP A 621 15.56 -12.74 13.60
N THR A 622 15.64 -11.71 14.45
CA THR A 622 16.42 -10.49 14.17
C THR A 622 16.93 -9.83 15.43
N THR A 623 18.24 -9.59 15.51
CA THR A 623 18.86 -8.79 16.58
C THR A 623 19.34 -7.46 16.02
N GLN A 624 18.76 -6.34 16.50
CA GLN A 624 19.19 -4.98 16.13
C GLN A 624 19.75 -4.25 17.37
N ALA A 625 21.04 -3.92 17.31
CA ALA A 625 21.73 -3.13 18.33
C ALA A 625 22.07 -1.74 17.78
N VAL A 626 21.50 -0.70 18.39
CA VAL A 626 21.80 0.70 18.05
C VAL A 626 22.51 1.35 19.23
N ALA A 627 23.79 1.68 19.04
CA ALA A 627 24.61 2.36 20.04
C ALA A 627 25.01 3.74 19.50
N THR A 628 24.57 4.80 20.16
CA THR A 628 24.76 6.17 19.65
C THR A 628 26.01 6.87 20.18
N ASP A 629 26.67 6.38 21.25
CA ASP A 629 27.77 7.11 21.92
C ASP A 629 28.70 6.23 22.82
N ALA A 630 29.11 5.03 22.38
CA ALA A 630 29.94 4.11 23.18
C ALA A 630 31.33 3.85 22.56
N ASP A 631 32.39 3.90 23.37
CA ASP A 631 33.80 3.74 22.94
C ASP A 631 34.10 2.31 22.45
N SER A 632 33.51 1.29 23.10
CA SER A 632 33.59 -0.11 22.70
C SER A 632 32.23 -0.79 22.73
N THR A 633 31.89 -1.53 21.68
CA THR A 633 30.65 -2.35 21.62
C THR A 633 31.02 -3.78 21.29
N GLN A 634 30.61 -4.69 22.17
CA GLN A 634 30.71 -6.13 21.96
C GLN A 634 29.31 -6.75 21.89
N VAL A 635 29.03 -7.44 20.79
CA VAL A 635 27.75 -8.15 20.58
C VAL A 635 28.05 -9.64 20.50
N VAL A 636 27.50 -10.40 21.44
CA VAL A 636 27.60 -11.87 21.51
C VAL A 636 26.20 -12.43 21.27
N THR A 637 26.04 -13.17 20.17
CA THR A 637 24.76 -13.74 19.75
C THR A 637 24.90 -15.26 19.62
N ALA A 638 24.00 -16.00 20.28
CA ALA A 638 24.04 -17.45 20.32
C ALA A 638 23.49 -18.09 19.03
N ASP A 639 22.30 -17.68 18.60
CA ASP A 639 21.57 -18.19 17.42
C ASP A 639 20.59 -17.10 16.89
N ALA A 640 21.03 -16.28 15.92
CA ALA A 640 20.17 -15.26 15.29
C ALA A 640 20.38 -15.24 13.76
N ASP A 641 19.28 -15.33 13.00
CA ASP A 641 19.29 -15.43 11.52
C ASP A 641 19.81 -14.16 10.85
N SER A 642 19.54 -12.99 11.45
CA SER A 642 20.03 -11.70 10.98
C SER A 642 20.48 -10.79 12.12
N THR A 643 21.73 -10.31 12.03
CA THR A 643 22.32 -9.38 12.99
C THR A 643 22.61 -8.05 12.34
N GLN A 644 22.01 -6.97 12.84
CA GLN A 644 22.27 -5.60 12.37
C GLN A 644 22.80 -4.72 13.51
N VAL A 645 23.99 -4.14 13.31
CA VAL A 645 24.61 -3.22 14.26
C VAL A 645 24.75 -1.85 13.62
N MET A 646 24.10 -0.83 14.18
CA MET A 646 24.14 0.54 13.67
C MET A 646 24.80 1.45 14.71
N ARG A 647 25.87 2.16 14.30
CA ARG A 647 26.58 3.12 15.17
C ARG A 647 26.61 4.52 14.58
N THR A 648 26.50 5.51 15.47
CA THR A 648 26.54 6.95 15.12
C THR A 648 27.64 7.77 15.81
N ALA A 649 28.46 7.18 16.70
CA ALA A 649 29.44 7.90 17.52
C ALA A 649 30.73 8.27 16.74
N PRO A 650 31.31 9.46 16.95
CA PRO A 650 32.48 9.95 16.20
C PRO A 650 33.85 9.42 16.66
N ASP A 651 34.03 9.00 17.92
CA ASP A 651 35.36 8.70 18.53
C ASP A 651 35.47 7.28 19.13
N ALA A 652 35.06 6.23 18.42
CA ALA A 652 35.01 4.86 18.97
C ALA A 652 36.20 3.96 18.55
N ASP A 653 36.91 3.39 19.53
CA ASP A 653 38.17 2.65 19.34
C ASP A 653 37.99 1.22 18.76
N SER A 654 36.89 0.51 19.07
CA SER A 654 36.77 -0.93 18.73
C SER A 654 35.34 -1.44 18.57
N THR A 655 35.10 -2.32 17.57
CA THR A 655 33.87 -3.11 17.41
C THR A 655 34.19 -4.59 17.32
N GLN A 656 33.63 -5.42 18.22
CA GLN A 656 33.77 -6.88 18.16
C GLN A 656 32.41 -7.58 18.15
N VAL A 657 32.18 -8.42 17.14
CA VAL A 657 30.99 -9.27 17.03
C VAL A 657 31.44 -10.73 17.15
N VAL A 658 30.98 -11.44 18.17
CA VAL A 658 31.34 -12.84 18.41
C VAL A 658 30.10 -13.72 18.22
N ARG A 659 30.19 -14.75 17.37
CA ARG A 659 29.04 -15.61 17.00
C ARG A 659 29.30 -17.09 17.30
N THR A 660 28.24 -17.80 17.68
CA THR A 660 28.23 -19.27 17.87
C THR A 660 27.26 -20.03 16.97
N ALA A 661 26.42 -19.33 16.19
CA ALA A 661 25.39 -19.93 15.32
C ALA A 661 25.96 -20.70 14.12
N VAL A 662 25.22 -21.71 13.65
CA VAL A 662 25.66 -22.67 12.62
C VAL A 662 25.51 -22.16 11.18
N ASP A 663 24.52 -21.30 10.86
CA ASP A 663 24.32 -20.77 9.49
C ASP A 663 23.49 -19.45 9.45
N PRO A 664 24.11 -18.25 9.45
CA PRO A 664 23.38 -16.97 9.40
C PRO A 664 23.18 -16.42 7.97
N ASP A 665 21.95 -15.99 7.67
CA ASP A 665 21.54 -15.44 6.36
C ASP A 665 22.15 -14.06 6.05
N SER A 666 22.34 -13.18 7.04
CA SER A 666 22.96 -11.87 6.81
C SER A 666 23.52 -11.20 8.06
N THR A 667 24.66 -10.53 7.93
CA THR A 667 25.17 -9.60 8.95
C THR A 667 25.58 -8.28 8.36
N GLN A 668 25.01 -7.20 8.88
CA GLN A 668 25.31 -5.84 8.45
C GLN A 668 25.80 -4.97 9.62
N VAL A 669 26.96 -4.35 9.44
CA VAL A 669 27.53 -3.36 10.36
C VAL A 669 27.58 -2.01 9.65
N VAL A 670 26.79 -1.05 10.12
CA VAL A 670 26.67 0.28 9.51
C VAL A 670 27.33 1.34 10.40
N ARG A 671 28.25 2.14 9.83
CA ARG A 671 29.00 3.19 10.53
C ARG A 671 28.89 4.55 9.83
N THR A 672 28.85 5.61 10.63
CA THR A 672 28.75 7.00 10.13
C THR A 672 30.04 7.83 10.28
N ALA A 673 31.13 7.30 10.82
CA ALA A 673 32.39 8.04 11.03
C ALA A 673 33.64 7.32 10.44
N PRO A 674 34.64 8.06 9.92
CA PRO A 674 35.78 7.50 9.17
C PRO A 674 36.98 6.99 10.00
N ASP A 675 37.09 7.30 11.30
CA ASP A 675 38.28 7.02 12.14
C ASP A 675 38.06 5.93 13.21
N ALA A 676 37.51 4.77 12.85
CA ALA A 676 37.42 3.62 13.75
C ALA A 676 38.58 2.64 13.53
N ASP A 677 39.46 2.48 14.54
CA ASP A 677 40.75 1.79 14.41
C ASP A 677 40.66 0.26 14.25
N SER A 678 39.57 -0.42 14.67
CA SER A 678 39.42 -1.86 14.44
C SER A 678 37.98 -2.40 14.40
N THR A 679 37.73 -3.33 13.47
CA THR A 679 36.47 -4.09 13.34
C THR A 679 36.81 -5.56 13.28
N GLN A 680 36.30 -6.36 14.21
CA GLN A 680 36.50 -7.80 14.20
C GLN A 680 35.17 -8.53 14.29
N VAL A 681 34.91 -9.37 13.30
CA VAL A 681 33.81 -10.35 13.33
C VAL A 681 34.46 -11.70 13.55
N VAL A 682 34.21 -12.31 14.70
CA VAL A 682 34.78 -13.60 15.09
C VAL A 682 33.67 -14.66 15.02
N SER A 683 33.78 -15.56 14.04
CA SER A 683 32.96 -16.77 13.97
C SER A 683 33.70 -17.93 14.63
N THR A 684 32.99 -18.74 15.42
CA THR A 684 33.57 -19.91 16.10
C THR A 684 33.43 -21.22 15.31
N THR A 685 32.83 -21.19 14.11
CA THR A 685 32.64 -22.36 13.23
C THR A 685 33.55 -22.33 11.98
N ALA A 686 33.85 -23.51 11.43
CA ALA A 686 35.07 -23.79 10.68
C ALA A 686 35.18 -23.26 9.24
N THR A 687 34.20 -22.51 8.72
CA THR A 687 34.31 -21.85 7.40
C THR A 687 33.45 -20.58 7.36
N PRO A 688 34.03 -19.37 7.48
CA PRO A 688 33.29 -18.13 7.30
C PRO A 688 33.00 -17.90 5.81
N ASP A 689 31.73 -17.74 5.44
CA ASP A 689 31.34 -17.27 4.10
C ASP A 689 31.49 -15.73 4.05
N PRO A 690 32.41 -15.18 3.25
CA PRO A 690 32.67 -13.74 3.20
C PRO A 690 31.53 -12.93 2.56
N ASP A 691 30.60 -13.56 1.81
CA ASP A 691 29.55 -12.82 1.09
C ASP A 691 28.37 -12.39 2.01
N ASN A 692 28.19 -13.04 3.16
CA ASN A 692 27.10 -12.74 4.12
C ASN A 692 27.44 -11.67 5.16
N THR A 693 28.64 -11.07 5.12
CA THR A 693 29.06 -10.01 6.06
C THR A 693 29.34 -8.70 5.33
N GLN A 694 28.50 -7.68 5.52
CA GLN A 694 28.68 -6.36 4.92
C GLN A 694 29.00 -5.30 5.99
N VAL A 695 30.11 -4.59 5.79
CA VAL A 695 30.48 -3.41 6.59
C VAL A 695 30.27 -2.17 5.73
N LEU A 696 29.29 -1.34 6.06
CA LEU A 696 28.91 -0.15 5.31
C LEU A 696 29.38 1.10 6.06
N THR A 697 30.23 1.89 5.41
CA THR A 697 30.70 3.19 5.92
C THR A 697 30.02 4.32 5.14
N THR A 698 29.18 5.10 5.81
CA THR A 698 28.55 6.30 5.23
C THR A 698 29.39 7.53 5.56
N THR A 699 29.98 8.16 4.55
CA THR A 699 30.65 9.47 4.66
C THR A 699 29.66 10.59 4.37
N GLU A 700 29.43 11.49 5.32
CA GLU A 700 28.64 12.71 5.08
C GLU A 700 29.39 13.65 4.12
N ALA A 701 28.81 13.86 2.94
CA ALA A 701 29.29 14.84 1.98
C ALA A 701 28.97 16.27 2.46
N LYS A 702 30.02 17.01 2.83
CA LYS A 702 29.97 18.44 3.19
C LYS A 702 29.38 19.28 2.07
N ALA A 703 28.25 19.95 2.33
CA ALA A 703 27.58 20.87 1.40
C ALA A 703 28.49 22.07 1.02
N PRO A 704 28.51 22.53 -0.25
CA PRO A 704 29.27 23.71 -0.65
C PRO A 704 28.57 24.99 -0.18
N ALA A 705 29.32 25.86 0.51
CA ALA A 705 28.87 27.16 0.96
C ALA A 705 28.44 28.05 -0.22
N ARG A 706 27.21 28.58 -0.17
CA ARG A 706 26.73 29.62 -1.08
C ARG A 706 27.48 30.93 -0.84
N ARG A 707 28.06 31.49 -1.90
CA ARG A 707 28.23 32.94 -2.09
C ARG A 707 27.31 33.38 -3.21
#